data_AF-A0A0L8A6S6-F1
#
_entry.id   AF-A0A0L8A6S6-F1
#
_cell.length_a   1.000
_cell.length_b   1.000
_cell.length_c   1.000
_cell.angle_alpha   90.00
_cell.angle_beta   90.00
_cell.angle_gamma   90.00
#
_symmetry.space_group_name_H-M   'P 1'
#
loop_
_entity.id
_entity.type
_entity.pdbx_description
1 polymer ?
#
loop_
_entity_poly.entity_id
_entity_poly.type
_entity_poly.pdbx_seq_one_letter_code
_entity_poly.pdbx_strand_id
1 'polypeptide(L)'
;MLCTALLLSAPVLAQDEDPTPKQQLADIDAKLKEVDRKRGDAAAIETLAMLSEDASKARRDAEALEKSLQPQLDRLDEQLAQLGTPAEGTTEPPELAAQRRTINKQRDGLAASVAQAKTSAVRAQQLAADIDQQRTAQRAEDMGKKVASPLSPALWSKVAERLPIDIARVAPLAEQGRDTFVAGVRANGWGTPLLGLIAALVMMFPLRLWLRRLGRQFAASDRAPDGRLRRSGLAMWLLLVGTLLPGYAVVVLMAALDAIDAIAPRLQVVADGLETATFRAAFIAALSACMLVPKRPSWRLLNLDDTAALKLRKYAWGAAALAWLSTVLMALDQATRTSDVTTVALDGLIALTYLGLIMAMLVTLARLHRRQTAEAEAKLEAQADGVGAATPVRRSSWLVLARVAGNVAVVAAIVATLLGYLNFAKFVNQQLIGGSIVVLAATLLFKFVDDLSTWALNADSKVGQTILLSTGLSVSRLEQAGVLLSAALRTVVVLLTLLALVAPFGNIGAVVDRFTSLFTTGFDIGGTKLAPAGIVMAVLALLAGLAITQLVQRWLTDTYLPKTELDLGARNSVSTVARYVGIIIAVIWALSAMGLQLSKLALLVSALSVGIGFGLQVITQNFVSGLILLAERPVKIGDWVKLGDQEGDIRRISLRSTEIQVGDKSTLIVPNSELVTKTVRNMTMGNNQGRIQIQFAVPPSTDVGNLRQALLDAYTAHTNVLNQPAPTVYIDSIAGGQITINSFAYVASPRQVYATRSDLYFSLLQILAERNIPLSTPTDIHITRDPQE
;
A
#
# COMPACT_ATOMS: atom_id res chain seq x y z
N MET A 1 -11.37 -14.39 -27.41
CA MET A 1 -11.84 -15.78 -27.64
C MET A 1 -11.07 -16.82 -26.80
N LEU A 2 -10.46 -16.44 -25.68
CA LEU A 2 -9.92 -17.36 -24.66
C LEU A 2 -10.70 -17.25 -23.33
N CYS A 3 -11.74 -16.41 -23.27
CA CYS A 3 -12.57 -16.17 -22.08
C CYS A 3 -13.92 -16.91 -22.14
N THR A 4 -14.25 -17.57 -23.25
CA THR A 4 -15.58 -18.20 -23.46
C THR A 4 -15.59 -19.71 -23.21
N ALA A 5 -14.44 -20.35 -22.96
CA ALA A 5 -14.37 -21.80 -22.68
C ALA A 5 -14.38 -22.16 -21.18
N LEU A 6 -14.33 -21.16 -20.28
CA LEU A 6 -14.31 -21.35 -18.83
C LEU A 6 -15.68 -21.18 -18.16
N LEU A 7 -16.75 -20.98 -18.94
CA LEU A 7 -18.11 -20.66 -18.44
C LEU A 7 -19.13 -21.79 -18.63
N LEU A 8 -18.74 -22.98 -19.11
CA LEU A 8 -19.67 -24.09 -19.40
C LEU A 8 -19.55 -25.30 -18.46
N SER A 9 -18.83 -25.18 -17.35
CA SER A 9 -18.80 -26.20 -16.29
C SER A 9 -19.22 -25.58 -14.96
N ALA A 10 -20.47 -25.13 -14.86
CA ALA A 10 -21.10 -24.86 -13.58
C ALA A 10 -21.82 -26.15 -13.15
N PRO A 11 -21.41 -26.82 -12.05
CA PRO A 11 -22.24 -27.86 -11.47
C PRO A 11 -23.52 -27.19 -10.96
N VAL A 12 -24.66 -27.81 -11.25
CA VAL A 12 -25.95 -27.48 -10.65
C VAL A 12 -25.81 -27.73 -9.15
N LEU A 13 -25.60 -26.67 -8.37
CA LEU A 13 -25.64 -26.71 -6.92
C LEU A 13 -27.10 -26.79 -6.48
N ALA A 14 -27.49 -27.98 -6.03
CA ALA A 14 -28.67 -28.14 -5.18
C ALA A 14 -28.52 -27.23 -3.95
N GLN A 15 -29.59 -26.52 -3.62
CA GLN A 15 -29.70 -25.74 -2.38
C GLN A 15 -29.84 -26.71 -1.20
N ASP A 16 -28.72 -27.15 -0.63
CA ASP A 16 -28.70 -27.65 0.74
C ASP A 16 -28.61 -26.44 1.69
N GLU A 17 -29.35 -26.48 2.80
CA GLU A 17 -29.28 -25.49 3.89
C GLU A 17 -27.83 -25.25 4.33
N ASP A 18 -27.44 -23.97 4.48
CA ASP A 18 -26.09 -23.61 4.93
C ASP A 18 -25.81 -24.26 6.30
N PRO A 19 -24.75 -25.08 6.44
CA PRO A 19 -24.49 -25.83 7.65
C PRO A 19 -24.20 -24.87 8.82
N THR A 20 -24.81 -25.16 9.97
CA THR A 20 -24.59 -24.37 11.19
C THR A 20 -23.11 -24.36 11.60
N PRO A 21 -22.60 -23.32 12.29
CA PRO A 21 -21.20 -23.27 12.73
C PRO A 21 -20.74 -24.50 13.54
N LYS A 22 -21.67 -25.10 14.30
CA LYS A 22 -21.41 -26.36 15.04
C LYS A 22 -21.25 -27.56 14.12
N GLN A 23 -22.03 -27.66 13.04
CA GLN A 23 -21.88 -28.72 12.04
C GLN A 23 -20.57 -28.56 11.27
N GLN A 24 -20.21 -27.34 10.88
CA GLN A 24 -18.93 -27.05 10.22
C GLN A 24 -17.73 -27.43 11.11
N LEU A 25 -17.78 -27.12 12.42
CA LEU A 25 -16.76 -27.56 13.38
C LEU A 25 -16.68 -29.08 13.51
N ALA A 26 -17.84 -29.75 13.58
CA ALA A 26 -17.90 -31.20 13.65
C ALA A 26 -17.29 -31.86 12.40
N ASP A 27 -17.54 -31.30 11.22
CA ASP A 27 -16.97 -31.78 9.96
C ASP A 27 -15.45 -31.58 9.89
N ILE A 28 -14.94 -30.44 10.37
CA ILE A 28 -13.50 -30.17 10.47
C ILE A 28 -12.85 -31.18 11.42
N ASP A 29 -13.41 -31.37 12.61
CA ASP A 29 -12.86 -32.30 13.60
C ASP A 29 -12.96 -33.77 13.13
N ALA A 30 -14.02 -34.14 12.42
CA ALA A 30 -14.18 -35.45 11.81
C ALA A 30 -13.10 -35.70 10.74
N LYS A 31 -12.86 -34.73 9.85
CA LYS A 31 -11.78 -34.79 8.86
C LYS A 31 -10.41 -34.91 9.52
N LEU A 32 -10.14 -34.15 10.58
CA LEU A 32 -8.87 -34.22 11.30
C LEU A 32 -8.64 -35.59 11.94
N LYS A 33 -9.68 -36.19 12.54
CA LYS A 33 -9.61 -37.57 13.06
C LYS A 33 -9.39 -38.58 11.95
N GLU A 34 -10.02 -38.40 10.80
CA GLU A 34 -9.82 -39.28 9.65
C GLU A 34 -8.38 -39.19 9.12
N VAL A 35 -7.84 -37.98 9.01
CA VAL A 35 -6.44 -37.75 8.60
C VAL A 35 -5.47 -38.40 9.58
N ASP A 36 -5.67 -38.22 10.87
CA ASP A 36 -4.82 -38.81 11.92
C ASP A 36 -4.90 -40.35 11.92
N ARG A 37 -6.09 -40.92 11.72
CA ARG A 37 -6.27 -42.37 11.57
C ARG A 37 -5.54 -42.90 10.33
N LYS A 38 -5.73 -42.26 9.17
CA LYS A 38 -5.09 -42.66 7.90
C LYS A 38 -3.57 -42.46 7.92
N ARG A 39 -3.06 -41.51 8.69
CA ARG A 39 -1.62 -41.28 8.90
C ARG A 39 -0.94 -42.52 9.49
N GLY A 40 -1.56 -43.21 10.44
CA GLY A 40 -1.01 -44.41 11.07
C GLY A 40 -0.77 -45.57 10.10
N ASP A 41 -1.64 -45.70 9.09
CA ASP A 41 -1.60 -46.77 8.09
C ASP A 41 -0.87 -46.38 6.79
N ALA A 42 -0.44 -45.11 6.67
CA ALA A 42 0.15 -44.57 5.44
C ALA A 42 1.62 -45.01 5.28
N ALA A 43 1.83 -46.05 4.47
CA ALA A 43 3.16 -46.52 4.08
C ALA A 43 3.79 -45.71 2.92
N ALA A 44 2.98 -45.06 2.09
CA ALA A 44 3.44 -44.34 0.91
C ALA A 44 3.58 -42.82 1.15
N ILE A 45 4.71 -42.26 0.72
CA ILE A 45 5.03 -40.81 0.77
C ILE A 45 3.95 -39.96 0.09
N GLU A 46 3.35 -40.48 -0.99
CA GLU A 46 2.31 -39.80 -1.76
C GLU A 46 0.98 -39.71 -0.98
N THR A 47 0.61 -40.77 -0.26
CA THR A 47 -0.53 -40.77 0.66
C THR A 47 -0.33 -39.76 1.79
N LEU A 48 0.88 -39.68 2.37
CA LEU A 48 1.19 -38.65 3.37
C LEU A 48 1.10 -37.23 2.80
N ALA A 49 1.43 -37.02 1.52
CA ALA A 49 1.29 -35.72 0.90
C ALA A 49 -0.18 -35.29 0.78
N MET A 50 -1.08 -36.19 0.39
CA MET A 50 -2.52 -35.92 0.36
C MET A 50 -3.06 -35.62 1.77
N LEU A 51 -2.67 -36.42 2.77
CA LEU A 51 -3.08 -36.20 4.17
C LEU A 51 -2.58 -34.87 4.75
N SER A 52 -1.38 -34.43 4.36
CA SER A 52 -0.85 -33.11 4.73
C SER A 52 -1.66 -31.97 4.10
N GLU A 53 -2.11 -32.13 2.85
CA GLU A 53 -2.98 -31.15 2.19
C GLU A 53 -4.37 -31.12 2.82
N ASP A 54 -4.95 -32.29 3.15
CA ASP A 54 -6.23 -32.39 3.84
C ASP A 54 -6.17 -31.72 5.23
N ALA A 55 -5.10 -31.93 5.99
CA ALA A 55 -4.86 -31.23 7.25
C ALA A 55 -4.70 -29.71 7.05
N SER A 56 -3.97 -29.29 6.02
CA SER A 56 -3.78 -27.86 5.70
C SER A 56 -5.09 -27.19 5.27
N LYS A 57 -5.95 -27.92 4.53
CA LYS A 57 -7.29 -27.47 4.17
C LYS A 57 -8.19 -27.35 5.40
N ALA A 58 -8.20 -28.35 6.28
CA ALA A 58 -8.94 -28.30 7.54
C ALA A 58 -8.49 -27.12 8.43
N ARG A 59 -7.19 -26.79 8.45
CA ARG A 59 -6.69 -25.58 9.10
C ARG A 59 -7.30 -24.31 8.49
N ARG A 60 -7.25 -24.16 7.17
CA ARG A 60 -7.80 -22.98 6.47
C ARG A 60 -9.30 -22.84 6.71
N ASP A 61 -10.04 -23.95 6.70
CA ASP A 61 -11.48 -23.98 6.97
C ASP A 61 -11.77 -23.53 8.42
N ALA A 62 -10.98 -23.99 9.40
CA ALA A 62 -11.10 -23.61 10.81
C ALA A 62 -10.75 -22.12 11.06
N GLU A 63 -9.68 -21.61 10.45
CA GLU A 63 -9.30 -20.19 10.51
C GLU A 63 -10.34 -19.28 9.84
N ALA A 64 -10.91 -19.71 8.71
CA ALA A 64 -11.97 -19.00 8.03
C ALA A 64 -13.23 -18.92 8.90
N LEU A 65 -13.58 -20.02 9.58
CA LEU A 65 -14.70 -20.06 10.51
C LEU A 65 -14.46 -19.14 11.71
N GLU A 66 -13.29 -19.20 12.36
CA GLU A 66 -12.90 -18.28 13.44
C GLU A 66 -13.09 -16.83 13.01
N LYS A 67 -12.55 -16.46 11.84
CA LYS A 67 -12.62 -15.10 11.31
C LYS A 67 -14.04 -14.65 11.00
N SER A 68 -14.94 -15.56 10.66
CA SER A 68 -16.36 -15.26 10.40
C SER A 68 -17.18 -15.07 11.68
N LEU A 69 -16.84 -15.79 12.76
CA LEU A 69 -17.55 -15.76 14.03
C LEU A 69 -17.04 -14.66 14.97
N GLN A 70 -15.76 -14.28 14.89
CA GLN A 70 -15.14 -13.27 15.76
C GLN A 70 -15.89 -11.93 15.78
N PRO A 71 -16.29 -11.33 14.63
CA PRO A 71 -17.02 -10.06 14.65
C PRO A 71 -18.41 -10.16 15.29
N GLN A 72 -19.04 -11.35 15.25
CA GLN A 72 -20.33 -11.58 15.92
C GLN A 72 -20.17 -11.67 17.44
N LEU A 73 -19.06 -12.27 17.90
CA LEU A 73 -18.70 -12.32 19.31
C LEU A 73 -18.40 -10.92 19.84
N ASP A 74 -17.61 -10.15 19.10
CA ASP A 74 -17.26 -8.77 19.46
C ASP A 74 -18.53 -7.88 19.59
N ARG A 75 -19.53 -8.07 18.72
CA ARG A 75 -20.83 -7.38 18.82
C ARG A 75 -21.61 -7.75 20.07
N LEU A 76 -21.63 -9.03 20.45
CA LEU A 76 -22.30 -9.48 21.67
C LEU A 76 -21.59 -8.97 22.93
N ASP A 77 -20.26 -8.93 22.92
CA ASP A 77 -19.44 -8.33 23.97
C ASP A 77 -19.72 -6.82 24.11
N GLU A 78 -19.86 -6.11 22.99
CA GLU A 78 -20.22 -4.69 22.97
C GLU A 78 -21.65 -4.45 23.52
N GLN A 79 -22.63 -5.26 23.13
CA GLN A 79 -23.99 -5.21 23.67
C GLN A 79 -24.01 -5.47 25.18
N LEU A 80 -23.19 -6.41 25.66
CA LEU A 80 -23.07 -6.72 27.07
C LEU A 80 -22.37 -5.60 27.85
N ALA A 81 -21.37 -4.95 27.25
CA ALA A 81 -20.72 -3.78 27.82
C ALA A 81 -21.69 -2.59 27.95
N GLN A 82 -22.61 -2.40 27.00
CA GLN A 82 -23.65 -1.36 27.06
C GLN A 82 -24.67 -1.60 28.19
N LEU A 83 -24.93 -2.86 28.55
CA LEU A 83 -25.80 -3.22 29.68
C LEU A 83 -25.17 -2.96 31.06
N GLY A 84 -23.87 -2.67 31.13
CA GLY A 84 -23.13 -2.43 32.37
C GLY A 84 -23.02 -3.66 33.28
N THR A 85 -22.26 -3.53 34.37
CA THR A 85 -22.20 -4.54 35.44
C THR A 85 -23.25 -4.24 36.52
N PRO A 86 -23.95 -5.24 37.07
CA PRO A 86 -24.89 -5.00 38.16
C PRO A 86 -24.14 -4.49 39.40
N ALA A 87 -24.66 -3.43 40.04
CA ALA A 87 -24.04 -2.86 41.24
C ALA A 87 -24.11 -3.86 42.40
N GLU A 88 -22.96 -4.10 43.07
CA GLU A 88 -22.86 -5.04 44.19
C GLU A 88 -23.95 -4.75 45.25
N GLY A 89 -24.79 -5.75 45.52
CA GLY A 89 -25.84 -5.67 46.54
C GLY A 89 -27.22 -5.17 46.09
N THR A 90 -27.45 -4.90 44.80
CA THR A 90 -28.78 -4.51 44.28
C THR A 90 -29.42 -5.58 43.40
N THR A 91 -30.72 -5.82 43.56
CA THR A 91 -31.47 -6.79 42.74
C THR A 91 -31.80 -6.15 41.40
N GLU A 92 -31.20 -6.68 40.33
CA GLU A 92 -31.40 -6.21 38.97
C GLU A 92 -32.86 -6.38 38.51
N PRO A 93 -33.45 -5.43 37.76
CA PRO A 93 -34.79 -5.57 37.21
C PRO A 93 -34.93 -6.88 36.41
N PRO A 94 -36.03 -7.64 36.56
CA PRO A 94 -36.17 -8.99 36.01
C PRO A 94 -36.03 -9.05 34.48
N GLU A 95 -36.42 -7.98 33.77
CA GLU A 95 -36.28 -7.87 32.31
C GLU A 95 -34.81 -7.72 31.87
N LEU A 96 -34.02 -6.87 32.56
CA LEU A 96 -32.59 -6.70 32.30
C LEU A 96 -31.81 -7.97 32.64
N ALA A 97 -32.17 -8.65 33.72
CA ALA A 97 -31.58 -9.92 34.10
C ALA A 97 -31.89 -11.03 33.06
N ALA A 98 -33.12 -11.07 32.52
CA ALA A 98 -33.50 -12.01 31.46
C ALA A 98 -32.77 -11.72 30.13
N GLN A 99 -32.62 -10.45 29.77
CA GLN A 99 -31.90 -10.03 28.58
C GLN A 99 -30.40 -10.33 28.69
N ARG A 100 -29.77 -10.02 29.83
CA ARG A 100 -28.35 -10.37 30.09
C ARG A 100 -28.13 -11.89 30.07
N ARG A 101 -29.05 -12.69 30.63
CA ARG A 101 -28.98 -14.17 30.55
C ARG A 101 -29.04 -14.68 29.11
N THR A 102 -29.88 -14.07 28.27
CA THR A 102 -30.03 -14.45 26.86
C THR A 102 -28.78 -14.12 26.05
N ILE A 103 -28.25 -12.90 26.20
CA ILE A 103 -27.03 -12.44 25.52
C ILE A 103 -25.82 -13.27 26.00
N ASN A 104 -25.68 -13.52 27.31
CA ASN A 104 -24.64 -14.41 27.84
C ASN A 104 -24.72 -15.81 27.22
N LYS A 105 -25.91 -16.41 27.13
CA LYS A 105 -26.07 -17.74 26.54
C LYS A 105 -25.66 -17.79 25.07
N GLN A 106 -25.98 -16.75 24.30
CA GLN A 106 -25.55 -16.63 22.90
C GLN A 106 -24.05 -16.40 22.78
N ARG A 107 -23.50 -15.49 23.59
CA ARG A 107 -22.08 -15.16 23.67
C ARG A 107 -21.26 -16.38 24.04
N ASP A 108 -21.63 -17.12 25.08
CA ASP A 108 -20.90 -18.29 25.54
C ASP A 108 -20.92 -19.42 24.50
N GLY A 109 -22.05 -19.61 23.81
CA GLY A 109 -22.15 -20.57 22.71
C GLY A 109 -21.26 -20.21 21.51
N LEU A 110 -21.19 -18.93 21.18
CA LEU A 110 -20.35 -18.42 20.10
C LEU A 110 -18.87 -18.41 20.48
N ALA A 111 -18.54 -18.00 21.71
CA ALA A 111 -17.20 -18.03 22.27
C ALA A 111 -16.63 -19.45 22.33
N ALA A 112 -17.46 -20.43 22.71
CA ALA A 112 -17.10 -21.84 22.65
C ALA A 112 -16.79 -22.29 21.21
N SER A 113 -17.59 -21.85 20.24
CA SER A 113 -17.38 -22.17 18.82
C SER A 113 -16.09 -21.54 18.27
N VAL A 114 -15.80 -20.29 18.62
CA VAL A 114 -14.55 -19.58 18.28
C VAL A 114 -13.34 -20.28 18.91
N ALA A 115 -13.42 -20.61 20.21
CA ALA A 115 -12.34 -21.31 20.91
C ALA A 115 -12.08 -22.71 20.32
N GLN A 116 -13.14 -23.43 19.94
CA GLN A 116 -13.02 -24.71 19.26
C GLN A 116 -12.41 -24.54 17.87
N ALA A 117 -12.87 -23.59 17.05
CA ALA A 117 -12.31 -23.31 15.73
C ALA A 117 -10.79 -23.05 15.82
N LYS A 118 -10.38 -22.21 16.77
CA LYS A 118 -8.96 -21.91 17.03
C LYS A 118 -8.17 -23.14 17.46
N THR A 119 -8.74 -23.98 18.32
CA THR A 119 -8.11 -25.23 18.77
C THR A 119 -7.97 -26.21 17.61
N SER A 120 -9.00 -26.38 16.79
CA SER A 120 -8.98 -27.24 15.60
C SER A 120 -7.99 -26.72 14.55
N ALA A 121 -7.86 -25.40 14.38
CA ALA A 121 -6.84 -24.80 13.51
C ALA A 121 -5.41 -25.12 13.99
N VAL A 122 -5.13 -24.96 15.28
CA VAL A 122 -3.82 -25.30 15.87
C VAL A 122 -3.55 -26.80 15.75
N ARG A 123 -4.55 -27.65 16.01
CA ARG A 123 -4.44 -29.11 15.88
C ARG A 123 -4.16 -29.53 14.44
N ALA A 124 -4.87 -28.95 13.48
CA ALA A 124 -4.67 -29.17 12.05
C ALA A 124 -3.25 -28.76 11.62
N GLN A 125 -2.75 -27.63 12.13
CA GLN A 125 -1.39 -27.17 11.88
C GLN A 125 -0.33 -28.14 12.44
N GLN A 126 -0.51 -28.62 13.67
CA GLN A 126 0.39 -29.61 14.27
C GLN A 126 0.38 -30.92 13.49
N LEU A 127 -0.81 -31.42 13.14
CA LEU A 127 -0.96 -32.65 12.37
C LEU A 127 -0.31 -32.54 10.98
N ALA A 128 -0.50 -31.42 10.28
CA ALA A 128 0.17 -31.17 9.00
C ALA A 128 1.70 -31.15 9.13
N ALA A 129 2.22 -30.50 10.19
CA ALA A 129 3.66 -30.42 10.45
C ALA A 129 4.26 -31.79 10.79
N ASP A 130 3.58 -32.60 11.59
CA ASP A 130 3.98 -33.96 11.93
C ASP A 130 4.00 -34.87 10.69
N ILE A 131 2.96 -34.80 9.85
CA ILE A 131 2.90 -35.56 8.59
C ILE A 131 4.06 -35.15 7.68
N ASP A 132 4.36 -33.86 7.58
CA ASP A 132 5.50 -33.37 6.82
C ASP A 132 6.84 -33.86 7.39
N GLN A 133 6.99 -33.88 8.72
CA GLN A 133 8.17 -34.41 9.38
C GLN A 133 8.34 -35.91 9.07
N GLN A 134 7.28 -36.69 9.20
CA GLN A 134 7.25 -38.12 8.84
C GLN A 134 7.62 -38.33 7.37
N ARG A 135 7.10 -37.48 6.47
CA ARG A 135 7.42 -37.53 5.04
C ARG A 135 8.88 -37.22 4.77
N THR A 136 9.46 -36.22 5.45
CA THR A 136 10.90 -35.92 5.32
C THR A 136 11.78 -37.04 5.88
N ALA A 137 11.39 -37.69 6.97
CA ALA A 137 12.11 -38.82 7.55
C ALA A 137 12.08 -40.04 6.61
N GLN A 138 10.89 -40.42 6.09
CA GLN A 138 10.75 -41.50 5.12
C GLN A 138 11.55 -41.24 3.85
N ARG A 139 11.54 -39.99 3.35
CA ARG A 139 12.32 -39.60 2.18
C ARG A 139 13.83 -39.72 2.43
N ALA A 140 14.32 -39.31 3.62
CA ALA A 140 15.72 -39.45 3.99
C ALA A 140 16.13 -40.93 4.10
N GLU A 141 15.26 -41.77 4.65
CA GLU A 141 15.44 -43.22 4.72
C GLU A 141 15.49 -43.83 3.31
N ASP A 142 14.54 -43.48 2.43
CA ASP A 142 14.48 -43.95 1.05
C ASP A 142 15.72 -43.55 0.23
N MET A 143 16.27 -42.37 0.45
CA MET A 143 17.54 -41.95 -0.17
C MET A 143 18.73 -42.78 0.30
N GLY A 144 18.72 -43.23 1.56
CA GLY A 144 19.77 -44.06 2.17
C GLY A 144 19.63 -45.56 1.89
N LYS A 145 18.47 -46.02 1.40
CA LYS A 145 18.25 -47.44 1.05
C LYS A 145 19.21 -47.88 -0.05
N LYS A 146 20.03 -48.88 0.27
CA LYS A 146 20.95 -49.50 -0.67
C LYS A 146 20.22 -50.54 -1.50
N VAL A 147 20.27 -50.35 -2.82
CA VAL A 147 19.69 -51.28 -3.81
C VAL A 147 20.82 -51.97 -4.57
N ALA A 148 20.51 -53.08 -5.25
CA ALA A 148 21.47 -53.77 -6.10
C ALA A 148 22.02 -52.81 -7.18
N SER A 149 23.34 -52.72 -7.27
CA SER A 149 24.01 -51.80 -8.19
C SER A 149 23.70 -52.14 -9.65
N PRO A 150 23.48 -51.15 -10.53
CA PRO A 150 23.36 -51.36 -11.97
C PRO A 150 24.58 -52.03 -12.63
N LEU A 151 25.74 -52.05 -11.96
CA LEU A 151 26.92 -52.79 -12.43
C LEU A 151 26.97 -54.25 -11.96
N SER A 152 26.10 -54.66 -11.05
CA SER A 152 26.12 -56.02 -10.52
C SER A 152 25.53 -57.01 -11.52
N PRO A 153 26.25 -58.08 -11.91
CA PRO A 153 25.70 -59.13 -12.76
C PRO A 153 24.45 -59.79 -12.18
N ALA A 154 24.38 -59.86 -10.84
CA ALA A 154 23.24 -60.42 -10.10
C ALA A 154 21.94 -59.60 -10.22
N LEU A 155 22.02 -58.28 -10.46
CA LEU A 155 20.82 -57.49 -10.77
C LEU A 155 20.28 -57.92 -12.14
N TRP A 156 21.14 -57.98 -13.15
CA TRP A 156 20.74 -58.29 -14.51
C TRP A 156 20.26 -59.73 -14.70
N SER A 157 20.80 -60.69 -13.94
CA SER A 157 20.25 -62.04 -13.92
C SER A 157 18.83 -62.07 -13.37
N LYS A 158 18.56 -61.37 -12.25
CA LYS A 158 17.21 -61.25 -11.68
C LYS A 158 16.25 -60.48 -12.58
N VAL A 159 16.73 -59.45 -13.27
CA VAL A 159 15.94 -58.74 -14.29
C VAL A 159 15.61 -59.70 -15.44
N ALA A 160 16.58 -60.46 -15.96
CA ALA A 160 16.34 -61.41 -17.04
C ALA A 160 15.32 -62.51 -16.66
N GLU A 161 15.33 -62.97 -15.41
CA GLU A 161 14.35 -63.92 -14.88
C GLU A 161 12.93 -63.32 -14.76
N ARG A 162 12.82 -62.05 -14.34
CA ARG A 162 11.53 -61.39 -14.07
C ARG A 162 10.94 -60.66 -15.27
N LEU A 163 11.77 -60.23 -16.22
CA LEU A 163 11.38 -59.40 -17.36
C LEU A 163 10.29 -60.06 -18.24
N PRO A 164 10.33 -61.38 -18.57
CA PRO A 164 9.25 -62.01 -19.33
C PRO A 164 7.91 -61.97 -18.59
N ILE A 165 7.93 -62.14 -17.26
CA ILE A 165 6.73 -62.09 -16.41
C ILE A 165 6.17 -60.67 -16.37
N ASP A 166 7.05 -59.68 -16.25
CA ASP A 166 6.67 -58.26 -16.21
C ASP A 166 6.16 -57.77 -17.58
N ILE A 167 6.75 -58.22 -18.68
CA ILE A 167 6.24 -57.96 -20.04
C ILE A 167 4.87 -58.64 -20.23
N ALA A 168 4.67 -59.84 -19.70
CA ALA A 168 3.38 -60.53 -19.76
C ALA A 168 2.28 -59.79 -18.98
N ARG A 169 2.60 -58.91 -18.02
CA ARG A 169 1.64 -58.03 -17.33
C ARG A 169 1.15 -56.86 -18.19
N VAL A 170 1.84 -56.54 -19.28
CA VAL A 170 1.43 -55.47 -20.21
C VAL A 170 0.22 -55.90 -21.03
N ALA A 171 0.17 -57.17 -21.46
CA ALA A 171 -0.95 -57.71 -22.25
C ALA A 171 -2.33 -57.55 -21.58
N PRO A 172 -2.55 -57.99 -20.32
CA PRO A 172 -3.85 -57.81 -19.66
C PRO A 172 -4.19 -56.34 -19.39
N LEU A 173 -3.18 -55.47 -19.19
CA LEU A 173 -3.41 -54.03 -19.06
C LEU A 173 -3.88 -53.43 -20.40
N ALA A 174 -3.28 -53.85 -21.51
CA ALA A 174 -3.67 -53.43 -22.85
C ALA A 174 -5.07 -53.96 -23.24
N GLU A 175 -5.39 -55.19 -22.87
CA GLU A 175 -6.73 -55.77 -23.04
C GLU A 175 -7.77 -55.00 -22.20
N GLN A 176 -7.48 -54.73 -20.93
CA GLN A 176 -8.35 -53.94 -20.06
C GLN A 176 -8.59 -52.54 -20.64
N GLY A 177 -7.54 -51.89 -21.16
CA GLY A 177 -7.65 -50.59 -21.84
C GLY A 177 -8.50 -50.66 -23.11
N ARG A 178 -8.30 -51.68 -23.95
CA ARG A 178 -9.11 -51.89 -25.16
C ARG A 178 -10.57 -52.12 -24.81
N ASP A 179 -10.85 -52.96 -23.81
CA ASP A 179 -12.21 -53.37 -23.47
C ASP A 179 -12.99 -52.21 -22.84
N THR A 180 -12.35 -51.42 -21.95
CA THR A 180 -12.93 -50.18 -21.39
C THR A 180 -13.17 -49.12 -22.47
N PHE A 181 -12.20 -48.92 -23.38
CA PHE A 181 -12.36 -48.02 -24.51
C PHE A 181 -13.53 -48.42 -25.41
N VAL A 182 -13.61 -49.70 -25.80
CA VAL A 182 -14.71 -50.22 -26.64
C VAL A 182 -16.05 -50.12 -25.91
N ALA A 183 -16.09 -50.38 -24.60
CA ALA A 183 -17.31 -50.24 -23.80
C ALA A 183 -17.78 -48.78 -23.74
N GLY A 184 -16.89 -47.83 -23.43
CA GLY A 184 -17.21 -46.40 -23.38
C GLY A 184 -17.69 -45.85 -24.73
N VAL A 185 -17.04 -46.26 -25.82
CA VAL A 185 -17.43 -45.87 -27.18
C VAL A 185 -18.76 -46.52 -27.62
N ARG A 186 -19.06 -47.76 -27.21
CA ARG A 186 -20.36 -48.39 -27.49
C ARG A 186 -21.50 -47.70 -26.74
N ALA A 187 -21.26 -47.26 -25.50
CA ALA A 187 -22.26 -46.59 -24.67
C ALA A 187 -22.54 -45.15 -25.13
N ASN A 188 -21.50 -44.38 -25.44
CA ASN A 188 -21.58 -42.94 -25.65
C ASN A 188 -21.29 -42.48 -27.11
N GLY A 189 -20.89 -43.40 -27.98
CA GLY A 189 -20.57 -43.15 -29.39
C GLY A 189 -19.15 -42.60 -29.64
N TRP A 190 -18.79 -42.43 -30.92
CA TRP A 190 -17.47 -41.94 -31.35
C TRP A 190 -17.33 -40.41 -31.34
N GLY A 191 -18.42 -39.67 -31.11
CA GLY A 191 -18.45 -38.22 -31.27
C GLY A 191 -17.44 -37.48 -30.38
N THR A 192 -17.46 -37.76 -29.07
CA THR A 192 -16.61 -37.10 -28.08
C THR A 192 -15.12 -37.44 -28.25
N PRO A 193 -14.68 -38.70 -28.46
CA PRO A 193 -13.27 -39.00 -28.74
C PRO A 193 -12.75 -38.38 -30.04
N LEU A 194 -13.55 -38.40 -31.12
CA LEU A 194 -13.15 -37.83 -32.40
C LEU A 194 -13.02 -36.31 -32.31
N LEU A 195 -13.97 -35.63 -31.66
CA LEU A 195 -13.89 -34.19 -31.41
C LEU A 195 -12.69 -33.84 -30.54
N GLY A 196 -12.44 -34.61 -29.46
CA GLY A 196 -11.27 -34.45 -28.60
C GLY A 196 -9.95 -34.63 -29.37
N LEU A 197 -9.85 -35.65 -30.21
CA LEU A 197 -8.68 -35.89 -31.07
C LEU A 197 -8.46 -34.77 -32.09
N ILE A 198 -9.53 -34.32 -32.77
CA ILE A 198 -9.44 -33.20 -33.71
C ILE A 198 -8.99 -31.92 -32.98
N ALA A 199 -9.60 -31.61 -31.83
CA ALA A 199 -9.23 -30.45 -31.01
C ALA A 199 -7.76 -30.55 -30.57
N ALA A 200 -7.31 -31.71 -30.10
CA ALA A 200 -5.92 -31.96 -29.72
C ALA A 200 -4.95 -31.76 -30.88
N LEU A 201 -5.24 -32.32 -32.06
CA LEU A 201 -4.42 -32.14 -33.26
C LEU A 201 -4.38 -30.68 -33.72
N VAL A 202 -5.52 -29.98 -33.67
CA VAL A 202 -5.63 -28.55 -34.00
C VAL A 202 -4.79 -27.70 -33.05
N MET A 203 -4.87 -27.98 -31.73
CA MET A 203 -4.07 -27.30 -30.72
C MET A 203 -2.58 -27.58 -30.90
N MET A 204 -2.20 -28.84 -31.17
CA MET A 204 -0.81 -29.27 -31.27
C MET A 204 -0.08 -28.68 -32.47
N PHE A 205 -0.75 -28.56 -33.63
CA PHE A 205 -0.13 -28.14 -34.89
C PHE A 205 -0.63 -26.79 -35.44
N PRO A 206 -1.81 -26.67 -36.09
CA PRO A 206 -2.18 -25.45 -36.81
C PRO A 206 -2.35 -24.26 -35.87
N LEU A 207 -3.03 -24.40 -34.73
CA LEU A 207 -3.24 -23.30 -33.78
C LEU A 207 -1.90 -22.86 -33.18
N ARG A 208 -1.05 -23.80 -32.77
CA ARG A 208 0.29 -23.51 -32.24
C ARG A 208 1.17 -22.80 -33.26
N LEU A 209 1.20 -23.26 -34.51
CA LEU A 209 1.98 -22.65 -35.58
C LEU A 209 1.46 -21.25 -35.93
N TRP A 210 0.14 -21.09 -35.97
CA TRP A 210 -0.51 -19.81 -36.22
C TRP A 210 -0.23 -18.79 -35.11
N LEU A 211 -0.41 -19.15 -33.83
CA LEU A 211 -0.09 -18.29 -32.69
C LEU A 211 1.41 -17.93 -32.63
N ARG A 212 2.31 -18.86 -32.99
CA ARG A 212 3.75 -18.57 -33.10
C ARG A 212 4.05 -17.60 -34.24
N ARG A 213 3.34 -17.70 -35.38
CA ARG A 213 3.46 -16.75 -36.49
C ARG A 213 2.93 -15.38 -36.10
N LEU A 214 1.75 -15.31 -35.47
CA LEU A 214 1.17 -14.07 -34.97
C LEU A 214 2.09 -13.36 -34.00
N GLY A 215 2.67 -14.06 -33.02
CA GLY A 215 3.62 -13.46 -32.09
C GLY A 215 4.82 -12.84 -32.81
N ARG A 216 5.36 -13.53 -33.82
CA ARG A 216 6.47 -13.01 -34.64
C ARG A 216 6.06 -11.84 -35.53
N GLN A 217 4.85 -11.84 -36.07
CA GLN A 217 4.30 -10.75 -36.89
C GLN A 217 4.00 -9.52 -36.03
N PHE A 218 3.41 -9.69 -34.85
CA PHE A 218 3.22 -8.61 -33.89
C PHE A 218 4.57 -8.01 -33.49
N ALA A 219 5.53 -8.86 -33.11
CA ALA A 219 6.90 -8.43 -32.86
C ALA A 219 7.65 -7.99 -34.13
N ALA A 220 7.06 -7.96 -35.32
CA ALA A 220 7.61 -7.35 -36.53
C ALA A 220 6.95 -5.99 -36.82
N SER A 221 5.75 -5.74 -36.29
CA SER A 221 4.93 -4.56 -36.56
C SER A 221 5.38 -3.32 -35.78
N ASP A 222 5.01 -2.14 -36.31
CA ASP A 222 5.25 -0.83 -35.69
C ASP A 222 4.40 -0.60 -34.42
N ARG A 223 3.46 -1.51 -34.14
CA ARG A 223 2.65 -1.49 -32.91
C ARG A 223 3.36 -2.13 -31.72
N ALA A 224 4.45 -2.88 -31.96
CA ALA A 224 5.20 -3.49 -30.89
C ALA A 224 6.02 -2.43 -30.13
N PRO A 225 6.23 -2.61 -28.81
CA PRO A 225 7.17 -1.81 -28.04
C PRO A 225 8.54 -1.73 -28.71
N ASP A 226 9.11 -0.53 -28.83
CA ASP A 226 10.49 -0.39 -29.27
C ASP A 226 11.48 -0.88 -28.19
N GLY A 227 12.65 -1.33 -28.61
CA GLY A 227 13.73 -1.73 -27.71
C GLY A 227 13.67 -3.16 -27.17
N ARG A 228 14.04 -3.35 -25.89
CA ARG A 228 14.34 -4.65 -25.28
C ARG A 228 13.09 -5.52 -25.03
N LEU A 229 11.97 -4.90 -24.66
CA LEU A 229 10.69 -5.57 -24.39
C LEU A 229 10.18 -6.37 -25.58
N ARG A 230 10.44 -5.92 -26.81
CA ARG A 230 10.09 -6.65 -28.03
C ARG A 230 10.71 -8.05 -28.06
N ARG A 231 11.94 -8.19 -27.56
CA ARG A 231 12.70 -9.45 -27.55
C ARG A 231 12.24 -10.37 -26.41
N SER A 232 12.18 -9.85 -25.19
CA SER A 232 11.77 -10.61 -24.01
C SER A 232 10.28 -10.98 -24.05
N GLY A 233 9.42 -10.09 -24.54
CA GLY A 233 8.00 -10.34 -24.75
C GLY A 233 7.72 -11.41 -25.81
N LEU A 234 8.43 -11.40 -26.95
CA LEU A 234 8.32 -12.49 -27.93
C LEU A 234 8.80 -13.82 -27.36
N ALA A 235 9.90 -13.83 -26.61
CA ALA A 235 10.40 -15.03 -25.95
C ALA A 235 9.38 -15.59 -24.94
N MET A 236 8.73 -14.73 -24.15
CA MET A 236 7.67 -15.13 -23.22
C MET A 236 6.45 -15.72 -23.97
N TRP A 237 5.99 -15.05 -25.03
CA TRP A 237 4.91 -15.54 -25.88
C TRP A 237 5.21 -16.92 -26.48
N LEU A 238 6.41 -17.09 -27.04
CA LEU A 238 6.83 -18.35 -27.65
C LEU A 238 7.00 -19.48 -26.62
N LEU A 239 7.40 -19.15 -25.38
CA LEU A 239 7.43 -20.09 -24.26
C LEU A 239 6.03 -20.55 -23.88
N LEU A 240 5.10 -19.60 -23.67
CA LEU A 240 3.70 -19.90 -23.31
C LEU A 240 3.01 -20.73 -24.38
N VAL A 241 3.01 -20.26 -25.63
CA VAL A 241 2.42 -21.01 -26.76
C VAL A 241 3.16 -22.34 -26.99
N GLY A 242 4.46 -22.36 -26.74
CA GLY A 242 5.30 -23.54 -26.91
C GLY A 242 5.00 -24.66 -25.93
N THR A 243 4.54 -24.30 -24.72
CA THR A 243 4.29 -25.19 -23.58
C THR A 243 2.81 -25.53 -23.44
N LEU A 244 1.93 -24.52 -23.42
CA LEU A 244 0.51 -24.67 -23.14
C LEU A 244 -0.21 -25.45 -24.24
N LEU A 245 0.05 -25.16 -25.53
CA LEU A 245 -0.70 -25.80 -26.62
C LEU A 245 -0.46 -27.32 -26.70
N PRO A 246 0.78 -27.84 -26.67
CA PRO A 246 1.00 -29.29 -26.63
C PRO A 246 0.47 -29.94 -25.35
N GLY A 247 0.62 -29.30 -24.19
CA GLY A 247 0.13 -29.85 -22.92
C GLY A 247 -1.40 -29.95 -22.91
N TYR A 248 -2.10 -28.84 -23.17
CA TYR A 248 -3.56 -28.84 -23.24
C TYR A 248 -4.12 -29.68 -24.39
N ALA A 249 -3.39 -29.90 -25.48
CA ALA A 249 -3.81 -30.86 -26.50
C ALA A 249 -3.96 -32.27 -25.91
N VAL A 250 -3.03 -32.70 -25.05
CA VAL A 250 -3.12 -34.00 -24.38
C VAL A 250 -4.22 -33.99 -23.32
N VAL A 251 -4.35 -32.93 -22.52
CA VAL A 251 -5.43 -32.80 -21.53
C VAL A 251 -6.82 -32.89 -22.18
N VAL A 252 -7.03 -32.18 -23.29
CA VAL A 252 -8.31 -32.22 -24.03
C VAL A 252 -8.58 -33.61 -24.58
N LEU A 253 -7.55 -34.31 -25.07
CA LEU A 253 -7.70 -35.68 -25.55
C LEU A 253 -8.05 -36.63 -24.40
N MET A 254 -7.35 -36.55 -23.27
CA MET A 254 -7.59 -37.41 -22.10
C MET A 254 -8.94 -37.12 -21.46
N ALA A 255 -9.31 -35.86 -21.28
CA ALA A 255 -10.63 -35.47 -20.78
C ALA A 255 -11.76 -35.93 -21.70
N ALA A 256 -11.57 -35.95 -23.02
CA ALA A 256 -12.57 -36.46 -23.95
C ALA A 256 -12.75 -37.99 -23.87
N LEU A 257 -11.70 -38.72 -23.53
CA LEU A 257 -11.75 -40.17 -23.28
C LEU A 257 -12.35 -40.48 -21.90
N ASP A 258 -11.97 -39.71 -20.88
CA ASP A 258 -12.46 -39.85 -19.51
C ASP A 258 -13.96 -39.53 -19.42
N ALA A 259 -14.43 -38.52 -20.16
CA ALA A 259 -15.85 -38.13 -20.21
C ALA A 259 -16.81 -39.22 -20.72
N ILE A 260 -16.29 -40.30 -21.32
CA ILE A 260 -17.08 -41.45 -21.76
C ILE A 260 -16.67 -42.74 -21.05
N ASP A 261 -15.94 -42.63 -19.93
CA ASP A 261 -15.38 -43.74 -19.15
C ASP A 261 -14.50 -44.69 -20.01
N ALA A 262 -13.84 -44.16 -21.05
CA ALA A 262 -13.01 -44.93 -21.96
C ALA A 262 -11.57 -45.17 -21.46
N ILE A 263 -11.23 -44.67 -20.26
CA ILE A 263 -9.94 -44.89 -19.60
C ILE A 263 -10.16 -45.84 -18.41
N ALA A 264 -9.47 -46.98 -18.41
CA ALA A 264 -9.49 -47.87 -17.26
C ALA A 264 -8.86 -47.20 -16.02
N PRO A 265 -9.36 -47.42 -14.79
CA PRO A 265 -8.81 -46.80 -13.58
C PRO A 265 -7.30 -47.01 -13.37
N ARG A 266 -6.75 -48.15 -13.84
CA ARG A 266 -5.30 -48.42 -13.79
C ARG A 266 -4.50 -47.63 -14.83
N LEU A 267 -5.11 -47.29 -15.97
CA LEU A 267 -4.50 -46.49 -17.03
C LEU A 267 -4.59 -44.98 -16.75
N GLN A 268 -5.37 -44.55 -15.75
CA GLN A 268 -5.44 -43.15 -15.34
C GLN A 268 -4.05 -42.59 -15.00
N VAL A 269 -3.24 -43.37 -14.27
CA VAL A 269 -1.86 -43.01 -13.93
C VAL A 269 -1.01 -42.78 -15.19
N VAL A 270 -1.25 -43.55 -16.26
CA VAL A 270 -0.56 -43.39 -17.56
C VAL A 270 -1.05 -42.14 -18.29
N ALA A 271 -2.35 -41.84 -18.24
CA ALA A 271 -2.93 -40.61 -18.79
C ALA A 271 -2.35 -39.37 -18.10
N ASP A 272 -2.36 -39.33 -16.77
CA ASP A 272 -1.78 -38.25 -15.95
C ASP A 272 -0.26 -38.10 -16.20
N GLY A 273 0.41 -39.25 -16.34
CA GLY A 273 1.82 -39.33 -16.71
C GLY A 273 2.11 -38.72 -18.07
N LEU A 274 1.25 -38.97 -19.07
CA LEU A 274 1.39 -38.42 -20.43
C LEU A 274 1.17 -36.91 -20.46
N GLU A 275 0.19 -36.41 -19.70
CA GLU A 275 -0.05 -34.98 -19.54
C GLU A 275 1.18 -34.29 -18.94
N THR A 276 1.64 -34.80 -17.79
CA THR A 276 2.79 -34.27 -17.06
C THR A 276 4.07 -34.34 -17.92
N ALA A 277 4.30 -35.46 -18.60
CA ALA A 277 5.42 -35.65 -19.51
C ALA A 277 5.42 -34.62 -20.65
N THR A 278 4.24 -34.38 -21.25
CA THR A 278 4.08 -33.46 -22.38
C THR A 278 4.30 -32.01 -21.95
N PHE A 279 3.72 -31.57 -20.82
CA PHE A 279 3.97 -30.23 -20.29
C PHE A 279 5.45 -30.01 -19.96
N ARG A 280 6.09 -30.95 -19.24
CA ARG A 280 7.51 -30.85 -18.87
C ARG A 280 8.42 -30.78 -20.10
N ALA A 281 8.23 -31.71 -21.05
CA ALA A 281 9.05 -31.75 -22.26
C ALA A 281 8.83 -30.53 -23.16
N ALA A 282 7.57 -30.10 -23.33
CA ALA A 282 7.24 -28.90 -24.10
C ALA A 282 7.84 -27.63 -23.46
N PHE A 283 7.82 -27.53 -22.13
CA PHE A 283 8.44 -26.43 -21.39
C PHE A 283 9.95 -26.40 -21.58
N ILE A 284 10.65 -27.53 -21.39
CA ILE A 284 12.11 -27.62 -21.59
C ILE A 284 12.48 -27.26 -23.03
N ALA A 285 11.77 -27.79 -24.02
CA ALA A 285 12.02 -27.51 -25.43
C ALA A 285 11.72 -26.05 -25.81
N ALA A 286 10.65 -25.46 -25.27
CA ALA A 286 10.28 -24.08 -25.55
C ALA A 286 11.21 -23.07 -24.85
N LEU A 287 11.54 -23.30 -23.58
CA LEU A 287 12.44 -22.46 -22.80
C LEU A 287 13.84 -22.42 -23.41
N SER A 288 14.39 -23.60 -23.72
CA SER A 288 15.68 -23.69 -24.39
C SER A 288 15.69 -23.03 -25.77
N ALA A 289 14.63 -23.17 -26.57
CA ALA A 289 14.50 -22.51 -27.86
C ALA A 289 14.47 -20.98 -27.74
N CYS A 290 13.80 -20.45 -26.71
CA CYS A 290 13.71 -19.01 -26.43
C CYS A 290 15.02 -18.43 -25.88
N MET A 291 15.80 -19.23 -25.14
CA MET A 291 17.10 -18.80 -24.61
C MET A 291 18.22 -18.84 -25.64
N LEU A 292 18.27 -19.90 -26.46
CA LEU A 292 19.38 -20.16 -27.39
C LEU A 292 19.23 -19.47 -28.75
N VAL A 293 18.00 -19.26 -29.25
CA VAL A 293 17.65 -18.63 -30.54
C VAL A 293 18.74 -18.76 -31.62
N PRO A 294 19.00 -19.97 -32.16
CA PRO A 294 20.20 -20.22 -32.95
C PRO A 294 20.23 -19.47 -34.29
N LYS A 295 19.06 -19.14 -34.85
CA LYS A 295 18.94 -18.54 -36.17
C LYS A 295 18.93 -17.00 -36.16
N ARG A 296 18.88 -16.36 -34.99
CA ARG A 296 18.79 -14.89 -34.84
C ARG A 296 19.64 -14.41 -33.66
N PRO A 297 20.96 -14.20 -33.85
CA PRO A 297 21.87 -13.82 -32.76
C PRO A 297 21.47 -12.53 -32.05
N SER A 298 20.96 -11.53 -32.77
CA SER A 298 20.50 -10.26 -32.19
C SER A 298 19.28 -10.38 -31.27
N TRP A 299 18.55 -11.50 -31.33
CA TRP A 299 17.40 -11.81 -30.48
C TRP A 299 17.74 -12.78 -29.34
N ARG A 300 19.01 -13.22 -29.25
CA ARG A 300 19.45 -14.15 -28.22
C ARG A 300 19.49 -13.45 -26.87
N LEU A 301 18.86 -14.06 -25.87
CA LEU A 301 18.82 -13.51 -24.51
C LEU A 301 20.07 -13.92 -23.71
N LEU A 302 20.65 -15.09 -23.99
CA LEU A 302 21.93 -15.50 -23.38
C LEU A 302 23.11 -14.97 -24.19
N ASN A 303 24.13 -14.45 -23.50
CA ASN A 303 25.36 -14.01 -24.15
C ASN A 303 26.24 -15.25 -24.46
N LEU A 304 25.93 -15.93 -25.56
CA LEU A 304 26.60 -17.15 -26.04
C LEU A 304 26.92 -16.99 -27.52
N ASP A 305 27.98 -17.63 -28.00
CA ASP A 305 28.31 -17.64 -29.43
C ASP A 305 27.32 -18.51 -30.24
N ASP A 306 27.23 -18.26 -31.54
CA ASP A 306 26.34 -19.00 -32.45
C ASP A 306 26.65 -20.50 -32.50
N THR A 307 27.94 -20.85 -32.48
CA THR A 307 28.38 -22.25 -32.45
C THR A 307 28.01 -22.94 -31.14
N ALA A 308 28.06 -22.20 -30.02
CA ALA A 308 27.63 -22.69 -28.71
C ALA A 308 26.12 -22.91 -28.68
N ALA A 309 25.34 -21.95 -29.18
CA ALA A 309 23.87 -22.04 -29.21
C ALA A 309 23.37 -23.23 -30.03
N LEU A 310 23.98 -23.53 -31.17
CA LEU A 310 23.66 -24.70 -32.00
C LEU A 310 24.02 -26.02 -31.31
N LYS A 311 25.20 -26.10 -30.69
CA LYS A 311 25.65 -27.30 -29.99
C LYS A 311 24.86 -27.58 -28.72
N LEU A 312 24.39 -26.55 -28.00
CA LEU A 312 23.58 -26.71 -26.80
C LEU A 312 22.14 -27.11 -27.11
N ARG A 313 21.61 -26.72 -28.27
CA ARG A 313 20.23 -27.04 -28.67
C ARG A 313 19.96 -28.54 -28.76
N LYS A 314 20.91 -29.35 -29.24
CA LYS A 314 20.73 -30.81 -29.31
C LYS A 314 20.58 -31.43 -27.91
N TYR A 315 21.33 -30.95 -26.92
CA TYR A 315 21.23 -31.43 -25.54
C TYR A 315 19.90 -31.03 -24.91
N ALA A 316 19.39 -29.84 -25.23
CA ALA A 316 18.09 -29.41 -24.74
C ALA A 316 16.92 -30.24 -25.32
N TRP A 317 16.98 -30.61 -26.61
CA TRP A 317 16.02 -31.55 -27.20
C TRP A 317 16.17 -32.96 -26.62
N GLY A 318 17.41 -33.41 -26.40
CA GLY A 318 17.68 -34.66 -25.70
C GLY A 318 17.10 -34.67 -24.28
N ALA A 319 17.24 -33.58 -23.54
CA ALA A 319 16.69 -33.42 -22.19
C ALA A 319 15.16 -33.44 -22.20
N ALA A 320 14.52 -32.75 -23.15
CA ALA A 320 13.07 -32.76 -23.30
C ALA A 320 12.55 -34.16 -23.67
N ALA A 321 13.19 -34.86 -24.61
CA ALA A 321 12.82 -36.21 -25.02
C ALA A 321 13.01 -37.22 -23.88
N LEU A 322 14.12 -37.12 -23.16
CA LEU A 322 14.40 -37.98 -22.01
C LEU A 322 13.43 -37.70 -20.85
N ALA A 323 13.07 -36.43 -20.60
CA ALA A 323 12.04 -36.05 -19.63
C ALA A 323 10.67 -36.64 -19.96
N TRP A 324 10.29 -36.61 -21.24
CA TRP A 324 9.05 -37.22 -21.69
C TRP A 324 9.09 -38.74 -21.51
N LEU A 325 10.10 -39.40 -22.08
CA LEU A 325 10.23 -40.85 -22.08
C LEU A 325 10.32 -41.42 -20.66
N SER A 326 11.16 -40.83 -19.80
CA SER A 326 11.31 -41.28 -18.41
C SER A 326 10.00 -41.14 -17.62
N THR A 327 9.26 -40.04 -17.81
CA THR A 327 7.98 -39.83 -17.11
C THR A 327 6.92 -40.83 -17.58
N VAL A 328 6.83 -41.11 -18.88
CA VAL A 328 5.89 -42.10 -19.45
C VAL A 328 6.26 -43.52 -19.02
N LEU A 329 7.55 -43.88 -19.05
CA LEU A 329 8.00 -45.20 -18.62
C LEU A 329 7.73 -45.44 -17.13
N MET A 330 7.93 -44.44 -16.27
CA MET A 330 7.58 -44.52 -14.86
C MET A 330 6.07 -44.68 -14.63
N ALA A 331 5.24 -43.97 -15.39
CA ALA A 331 3.79 -44.10 -15.30
C ALA A 331 3.32 -45.50 -15.75
N LEU A 332 3.95 -46.06 -16.79
CA LEU A 332 3.67 -47.42 -17.26
C LEU A 332 4.14 -48.49 -16.27
N ASP A 333 5.31 -48.31 -15.66
CA ASP A 333 5.83 -49.16 -14.58
C ASP A 333 4.84 -49.21 -13.40
N GLN A 334 4.36 -48.04 -12.97
CA GLN A 334 3.36 -47.94 -11.90
C GLN A 334 2.01 -48.59 -12.28
N ALA A 335 1.55 -48.43 -13.52
CA ALA A 335 0.29 -49.01 -13.99
C ALA A 335 0.35 -50.54 -14.16
N THR A 336 1.51 -51.07 -14.59
CA THR A 336 1.72 -52.52 -14.79
C THR A 336 2.05 -53.27 -13.49
N ARG A 337 2.40 -52.53 -12.41
CA ARG A 337 2.85 -53.08 -11.13
C ARG A 337 3.98 -54.09 -11.35
N THR A 338 4.97 -53.68 -12.11
CA THR A 338 6.24 -54.39 -12.34
C THR A 338 6.93 -54.73 -11.03
N SER A 339 7.84 -55.71 -11.08
CA SER A 339 8.59 -56.11 -9.89
C SER A 339 9.59 -55.03 -9.45
N ASP A 340 9.85 -54.91 -8.15
CA ASP A 340 10.82 -53.93 -7.61
C ASP A 340 12.18 -54.01 -8.30
N VAL A 341 12.58 -55.20 -8.74
CA VAL A 341 13.84 -55.45 -9.46
C VAL A 341 13.86 -54.75 -10.83
N THR A 342 12.77 -54.79 -11.58
CA THR A 342 12.68 -54.15 -12.91
C THR A 342 12.52 -52.63 -12.78
N THR A 343 11.75 -52.15 -11.81
CA THR A 343 11.64 -50.72 -11.48
C THR A 343 13.00 -50.12 -11.13
N VAL A 344 13.79 -50.80 -10.29
CA VAL A 344 15.15 -50.37 -9.92
C VAL A 344 16.08 -50.35 -11.14
N ALA A 345 16.01 -51.36 -12.00
CA ALA A 345 16.83 -51.39 -13.21
C ALA A 345 16.47 -50.24 -14.18
N LEU A 346 15.17 -49.96 -14.33
CA LEU A 346 14.66 -48.85 -15.13
C LEU A 346 15.10 -47.49 -14.57
N ASP A 347 14.96 -47.26 -13.26
CA ASP A 347 15.45 -46.05 -12.58
C ASP A 347 16.96 -45.88 -12.74
N GLY A 348 17.73 -46.98 -12.68
CA GLY A 348 19.17 -47.00 -12.92
C GLY A 348 19.54 -46.54 -14.32
N LEU A 349 18.86 -47.09 -15.34
CA LEU A 349 19.08 -46.72 -16.74
C LEU A 349 18.72 -45.26 -17.00
N ILE A 350 17.59 -44.79 -16.46
CA ILE A 350 17.15 -43.39 -16.56
C ILE A 350 18.18 -42.47 -15.89
N ALA A 351 18.67 -42.82 -14.69
CA ALA A 351 19.66 -42.01 -13.98
C ALA A 351 20.98 -41.91 -14.76
N LEU A 352 21.48 -43.02 -15.32
CA LEU A 352 22.71 -43.05 -16.11
C LEU A 352 22.60 -42.26 -17.41
N THR A 353 21.46 -42.35 -18.11
CA THR A 353 21.22 -41.58 -19.34
C THR A 353 21.15 -40.08 -19.08
N TYR A 354 20.53 -39.65 -17.97
CA TYR A 354 20.55 -38.24 -17.55
C TYR A 354 21.96 -37.77 -17.20
N LEU A 355 22.73 -38.56 -16.43
CA LEU A 355 24.11 -38.22 -16.07
C LEU A 355 24.99 -38.10 -17.31
N GLY A 356 24.85 -39.03 -18.27
CA GLY A 356 25.55 -38.97 -19.56
C GLY A 356 25.21 -37.70 -20.35
N LEU A 357 23.93 -37.32 -20.40
CA LEU A 357 23.47 -36.10 -21.06
C LEU A 357 24.04 -34.82 -20.38
N ILE A 358 23.98 -34.74 -19.05
CA ILE A 358 24.50 -33.63 -18.26
C ILE A 358 26.02 -33.52 -18.43
N MET A 359 26.74 -34.64 -18.33
CA MET A 359 28.20 -34.68 -18.55
C MET A 359 28.58 -34.22 -19.95
N ALA A 360 27.87 -34.69 -20.99
CA ALA A 360 28.12 -34.25 -22.36
C ALA A 360 27.87 -32.74 -22.53
N MET A 361 26.83 -32.20 -21.88
CA MET A 361 26.53 -30.76 -21.87
C MET A 361 27.61 -29.96 -21.13
N LEU A 362 28.04 -30.39 -19.93
CA LEU A 362 29.07 -29.71 -19.15
C LEU A 362 30.44 -29.74 -19.85
N VAL A 363 30.81 -30.87 -20.48
CA VAL A 363 32.04 -30.99 -21.26
C VAL A 363 32.00 -30.13 -22.53
N THR A 364 30.86 -30.02 -23.20
CA THR A 364 30.75 -29.11 -24.36
C THR A 364 30.83 -27.65 -23.95
N LEU A 365 30.14 -27.25 -22.88
CA LEU A 365 30.26 -25.90 -22.32
C LEU A 365 31.70 -25.60 -21.86
N ALA A 366 32.38 -26.61 -21.28
CA ALA A 366 33.78 -26.54 -20.89
C ALA A 366 34.73 -26.23 -22.04
N ARG A 367 34.58 -27.00 -23.13
CA ARG A 367 35.39 -26.85 -24.34
C ARG A 367 35.12 -25.51 -25.02
N LEU A 368 33.86 -25.06 -25.04
CA LEU A 368 33.47 -23.77 -25.61
C LEU A 368 34.06 -22.61 -24.82
N HIS A 369 33.96 -22.64 -23.49
CA HIS A 369 34.52 -21.58 -22.65
C HIS A 369 36.05 -21.51 -22.77
N ARG A 370 36.75 -22.65 -22.81
CA ARG A 370 38.21 -22.69 -23.05
C ARG A 370 38.61 -22.11 -24.41
N ARG A 371 37.81 -22.34 -25.45
CA ARG A 371 38.05 -21.74 -26.79
C ARG A 371 37.85 -20.24 -26.78
N GLN A 372 36.74 -19.77 -26.19
CA GLN A 372 36.46 -18.34 -26.05
C GLN A 372 37.54 -17.61 -25.25
N THR A 373 38.04 -18.21 -24.17
CA THR A 373 39.14 -17.61 -23.40
C THR A 373 40.44 -17.60 -24.19
N ALA A 374 40.78 -18.67 -24.91
CA ALA A 374 41.97 -18.69 -25.75
C ALA A 374 41.89 -17.69 -26.92
N GLU A 375 40.71 -17.51 -27.52
CA GLU A 375 40.48 -16.50 -28.57
C GLU A 375 40.53 -15.06 -28.01
N ALA A 376 40.04 -14.84 -26.79
CA ALA A 376 40.13 -13.55 -26.12
C ALA A 376 41.57 -13.22 -25.72
N GLU A 377 42.31 -14.19 -25.17
CA GLU A 377 43.73 -14.08 -24.85
C GLU A 377 44.56 -13.80 -26.11
N ALA A 378 44.32 -14.53 -27.21
CA ALA A 378 44.99 -14.28 -28.50
C ALA A 378 44.66 -12.90 -29.10
N LYS A 379 43.42 -12.39 -28.94
CA LYS A 379 43.06 -11.03 -29.37
C LYS A 379 43.70 -9.95 -28.50
N LEU A 380 43.85 -10.21 -27.20
CA LEU A 380 44.53 -9.31 -26.27
C LEU A 380 46.04 -9.29 -26.52
N GLU A 381 46.65 -10.44 -26.83
CA GLU A 381 48.06 -10.53 -27.25
C GLU A 381 48.30 -9.80 -28.58
N ALA A 382 47.42 -10.01 -29.58
CA ALA A 382 47.48 -9.28 -30.85
C ALA A 382 47.21 -7.77 -30.71
N GLN A 383 46.49 -7.33 -29.67
CA GLN A 383 46.32 -5.91 -29.33
C GLN A 383 47.46 -5.37 -28.47
N ALA A 384 48.13 -6.19 -27.66
CA ALA A 384 49.26 -5.80 -26.82
C ALA A 384 50.53 -5.49 -27.63
N ASP A 385 50.67 -6.08 -28.82
CA ASP A 385 51.70 -5.71 -29.81
C ASP A 385 51.50 -4.30 -30.41
N GLY A 386 50.35 -3.64 -30.15
CA GLY A 386 50.09 -2.24 -30.46
C GLY A 386 49.84 -1.40 -29.20
N VAL A 387 50.86 -0.65 -28.76
CA VAL A 387 50.86 0.37 -27.68
C VAL A 387 49.56 0.48 -26.87
N GLY A 388 49.39 -0.40 -25.87
CA GLY A 388 48.29 -0.30 -24.91
C GLY A 388 48.23 -1.48 -23.95
N ALA A 389 48.36 -1.23 -22.65
CA ALA A 389 48.30 -2.26 -21.61
C ALA A 389 46.95 -3.01 -21.65
N ALA A 390 46.99 -4.32 -21.90
CA ALA A 390 45.84 -5.20 -21.92
C ALA A 390 45.13 -5.22 -20.55
N THR A 391 43.84 -4.89 -20.52
CA THR A 391 43.02 -5.03 -19.30
C THR A 391 42.68 -6.51 -19.10
N PRO A 392 42.95 -7.10 -17.92
CA PRO A 392 42.66 -8.51 -17.68
C PRO A 392 41.14 -8.74 -17.70
N VAL A 393 40.70 -9.72 -18.51
CA VAL A 393 39.30 -10.16 -18.56
C VAL A 393 38.91 -10.66 -17.17
N ARG A 394 38.07 -9.88 -16.48
CA ARG A 394 37.62 -10.18 -15.11
C ARG A 394 36.79 -11.47 -15.12
N ARG A 395 37.41 -12.58 -14.72
CA ARG A 395 36.73 -13.88 -14.57
C ARG A 395 35.68 -13.75 -13.46
N SER A 396 34.41 -13.99 -13.76
CA SER A 396 33.37 -14.03 -12.72
C SER A 396 33.56 -15.30 -11.88
N SER A 397 34.16 -15.15 -10.70
CA SER A 397 34.46 -16.27 -9.78
C SER A 397 33.24 -17.12 -9.46
N TRP A 398 32.04 -16.52 -9.45
CA TRP A 398 30.78 -17.22 -9.21
C TRP A 398 30.44 -18.27 -10.28
N LEU A 399 30.67 -17.97 -11.56
CA LEU A 399 30.40 -18.91 -12.65
C LEU A 399 31.34 -20.12 -12.61
N VAL A 400 32.58 -19.91 -12.15
CA VAL A 400 33.55 -21.00 -11.95
C VAL A 400 33.10 -21.88 -10.80
N LEU A 401 32.71 -21.30 -9.65
CA LEU A 401 32.21 -22.04 -8.49
C LEU A 401 30.95 -22.85 -8.82
N ALA A 402 29.96 -22.25 -9.48
CA ALA A 402 28.73 -22.94 -9.88
C ALA A 402 29.00 -24.14 -10.79
N ARG A 403 29.96 -24.02 -11.71
CA ARG A 403 30.36 -25.10 -12.59
C ARG A 403 31.12 -26.21 -11.88
N VAL A 404 32.03 -25.86 -10.94
CA VAL A 404 32.73 -26.85 -10.12
C VAL A 404 31.73 -27.61 -9.25
N ALA A 405 30.81 -26.91 -8.59
CA ALA A 405 29.74 -27.53 -7.80
C ALA A 405 28.86 -28.46 -8.65
N GLY A 406 28.50 -28.03 -9.87
CA GLY A 406 27.76 -28.87 -10.82
C GLY A 406 28.51 -30.15 -11.20
N ASN A 407 29.81 -30.05 -11.49
CA ASN A 407 30.64 -31.24 -11.77
C ASN A 407 30.74 -32.17 -10.56
N VAL A 408 30.94 -31.63 -9.35
CA VAL A 408 31.02 -32.41 -8.12
C VAL A 408 29.71 -33.15 -7.86
N ALA A 409 28.56 -32.48 -8.03
CA ALA A 409 27.25 -33.10 -7.87
C ALA A 409 27.02 -34.25 -8.87
N VAL A 410 27.44 -34.08 -10.13
CA VAL A 410 27.34 -35.14 -11.14
C VAL A 410 28.25 -36.33 -10.81
N VAL A 411 29.49 -36.09 -10.38
CA VAL A 411 30.40 -37.15 -9.95
C VAL A 411 29.84 -37.89 -8.73
N ALA A 412 29.30 -37.16 -7.74
CA ALA A 412 28.66 -37.74 -6.57
C ALA A 412 27.45 -38.61 -6.96
N ALA A 413 26.62 -38.16 -7.92
CA ALA A 413 25.49 -38.94 -8.43
C ALA A 413 25.92 -40.19 -9.20
N ILE A 414 26.99 -40.11 -9.99
CA ILE A 414 27.60 -41.28 -10.65
C ILE A 414 28.06 -42.28 -9.58
N VAL A 415 28.87 -41.84 -8.62
CA VAL A 415 29.38 -42.70 -7.54
C VAL A 415 28.24 -43.33 -6.75
N ALA A 416 27.22 -42.56 -6.39
CA ALA A 416 26.03 -43.06 -5.70
C ALA A 416 25.30 -44.14 -6.52
N THR A 417 25.13 -43.92 -7.83
CA THR A 417 24.54 -44.92 -8.74
C THR A 417 25.36 -46.22 -8.75
N LEU A 418 26.69 -46.11 -8.82
CA LEU A 418 27.59 -47.26 -8.86
C LEU A 418 27.59 -48.04 -7.52
N LEU A 419 27.46 -47.35 -6.40
CA LEU A 419 27.41 -47.95 -5.06
C LEU A 419 26.03 -48.53 -4.68
N GLY A 420 25.01 -48.31 -5.50
CA GLY A 420 23.64 -48.80 -5.26
C GLY A 420 22.72 -47.84 -4.52
N TYR A 421 23.11 -46.58 -4.31
CA TYR A 421 22.27 -45.51 -3.75
C TYR A 421 21.46 -44.81 -4.86
N LEU A 422 20.58 -45.58 -5.50
CA LEU A 422 19.88 -45.14 -6.72
C LEU A 422 18.89 -44.01 -6.46
N ASN A 423 18.16 -44.05 -5.34
CA ASN A 423 17.21 -43.01 -4.95
C ASN A 423 17.92 -41.67 -4.71
N PHE A 424 19.10 -41.68 -4.08
CA PHE A 424 19.93 -40.49 -3.94
C PHE A 424 20.42 -39.95 -5.29
N ALA A 425 20.89 -40.82 -6.19
CA ALA A 425 21.31 -40.39 -7.53
C ALA A 425 20.16 -39.80 -8.35
N LYS A 426 18.97 -40.40 -8.27
CA LYS A 426 17.73 -39.88 -8.90
C LYS A 426 17.36 -38.50 -8.35
N PHE A 427 17.45 -38.32 -7.04
CA PHE A 427 17.23 -37.02 -6.39
C PHE A 427 18.24 -35.96 -6.90
N VAL A 428 19.54 -36.26 -6.93
CA VAL A 428 20.55 -35.33 -7.45
C VAL A 428 20.30 -34.97 -8.91
N ASN A 429 19.94 -35.94 -9.77
CA ASN A 429 19.57 -35.70 -11.15
C ASN A 429 18.36 -34.76 -11.28
N GLN A 430 17.32 -34.98 -10.47
CA GLN A 430 16.16 -34.09 -10.42
C GLN A 430 16.54 -32.66 -10.00
N GLN A 431 17.44 -32.49 -9.02
CA GLN A 431 17.92 -31.15 -8.62
C GLN A 431 18.76 -30.48 -9.71
N LEU A 432 19.65 -31.22 -10.37
CA LEU A 432 20.52 -30.65 -11.40
C LEU A 432 19.71 -30.18 -12.61
N ILE A 433 18.76 -31.00 -13.08
CA ILE A 433 17.94 -30.69 -14.25
C ILE A 433 16.87 -29.66 -13.89
N GLY A 434 16.09 -29.96 -12.84
CA GLY A 434 15.01 -29.08 -12.36
C GLY A 434 15.54 -27.72 -11.94
N GLY A 435 16.62 -27.68 -11.15
CA GLY A 435 17.26 -26.44 -10.74
C GLY A 435 17.81 -25.63 -11.92
N SER A 436 18.43 -26.27 -12.91
CA SER A 436 18.89 -25.59 -14.13
C SER A 436 17.73 -24.99 -14.93
N ILE A 437 16.62 -25.72 -15.04
CA ILE A 437 15.40 -25.26 -15.71
C ILE A 437 14.79 -24.06 -14.96
N VAL A 438 14.68 -24.14 -13.63
CA VAL A 438 14.17 -23.07 -12.77
C VAL A 438 15.02 -21.81 -12.92
N VAL A 439 16.35 -21.93 -12.89
CA VAL A 439 17.26 -20.80 -13.10
C VAL A 439 17.11 -20.20 -14.50
N LEU A 440 17.02 -21.03 -15.56
CA LEU A 440 16.80 -20.52 -16.92
C LEU A 440 15.45 -19.80 -17.06
N ALA A 441 14.38 -20.36 -16.49
CA ALA A 441 13.06 -19.73 -16.46
C ALA A 441 13.09 -18.40 -15.70
N ALA A 442 13.76 -18.38 -14.54
CA ALA A 442 13.95 -17.17 -13.74
C ALA A 442 14.73 -16.10 -14.52
N THR A 443 15.79 -16.45 -15.26
CA THR A 443 16.53 -15.46 -16.06
C THR A 443 15.70 -14.84 -17.19
N LEU A 444 14.80 -15.63 -17.81
CA LEU A 444 13.86 -15.11 -18.79
C LEU A 444 12.84 -14.17 -18.13
N LEU A 445 12.26 -14.60 -17.02
CA LEU A 445 11.26 -13.83 -16.28
C LEU A 445 11.85 -12.53 -15.75
N PHE A 446 13.07 -12.57 -15.21
CA PHE A 446 13.81 -11.40 -14.72
C PHE A 446 14.04 -10.35 -15.82
N LYS A 447 14.39 -10.79 -17.04
CA LYS A 447 14.53 -9.90 -18.21
C LYS A 447 13.19 -9.34 -18.66
N PHE A 448 12.17 -10.19 -18.74
CA PHE A 448 10.83 -9.78 -19.14
C PHE A 448 10.24 -8.74 -18.19
N VAL A 449 10.31 -8.99 -16.88
CA VAL A 449 9.81 -8.09 -15.84
C VAL A 449 10.54 -6.74 -15.86
N ASP A 450 11.87 -6.75 -16.04
CA ASP A 450 12.63 -5.51 -16.13
C ASP A 450 12.24 -4.69 -17.36
N ASP A 451 12.24 -5.33 -18.53
CA ASP A 451 11.90 -4.69 -19.78
C ASP A 451 10.45 -4.19 -19.76
N LEU A 452 9.53 -4.93 -19.15
CA LEU A 452 8.12 -4.56 -19.03
C LEU A 452 7.92 -3.36 -18.10
N SER A 453 8.57 -3.36 -16.94
CA SER A 453 8.40 -2.31 -15.92
C SER A 453 9.00 -0.99 -16.40
N THR A 454 10.20 -1.05 -16.98
CA THR A 454 10.88 0.12 -17.53
C THR A 454 10.16 0.65 -18.76
N TRP A 455 9.60 -0.22 -19.61
CA TRP A 455 8.79 0.23 -20.75
C TRP A 455 7.45 0.84 -20.32
N ALA A 456 6.72 0.19 -19.40
CA ALA A 456 5.38 0.63 -18.99
C ALA A 456 5.38 2.02 -18.33
N LEU A 457 6.47 2.35 -17.64
CA LEU A 457 6.68 3.63 -16.97
C LEU A 457 7.73 4.50 -17.69
N ASN A 458 7.91 4.30 -19.00
CA ASN A 458 8.67 5.22 -19.85
C ASN A 458 7.73 6.29 -20.45
N ALA A 459 8.19 7.54 -20.53
CA ALA A 459 7.47 8.66 -21.13
C ALA A 459 7.15 8.48 -22.63
N ASP A 460 7.91 7.64 -23.34
CA ASP A 460 7.63 7.30 -24.75
C ASP A 460 6.49 6.28 -24.92
N SER A 461 6.10 5.59 -23.85
CA SER A 461 5.05 4.57 -23.90
C SER A 461 3.66 5.20 -23.78
N LYS A 462 2.65 4.62 -24.45
CA LYS A 462 1.24 5.07 -24.31
C LYS A 462 0.76 5.05 -22.86
N VAL A 463 1.22 4.06 -22.10
CA VAL A 463 0.88 3.90 -20.67
C VAL A 463 1.53 5.01 -19.86
N GLY A 464 2.83 5.25 -20.04
CA GLY A 464 3.56 6.32 -19.38
C GLY A 464 3.03 7.71 -19.73
N GLN A 465 2.68 7.97 -21.00
CA GLN A 465 2.04 9.23 -21.42
C GLN A 465 0.70 9.44 -20.72
N THR A 466 -0.12 8.39 -20.61
CA THR A 466 -1.41 8.48 -19.90
C THR A 466 -1.19 8.82 -18.42
N ILE A 467 -0.22 8.17 -17.77
CA ILE A 467 0.13 8.44 -16.36
C ILE A 467 0.68 9.86 -16.20
N LEU A 468 1.56 10.31 -17.10
CA LEU A 468 2.13 11.66 -17.09
C LEU A 468 1.03 12.71 -17.21
N LEU A 469 0.08 12.52 -18.13
CA LEU A 469 -1.05 13.42 -18.36
C LEU A 469 -2.06 13.39 -17.20
N SER A 470 -2.32 12.22 -16.60
CA SER A 470 -3.30 12.10 -15.51
C SER A 470 -2.77 12.59 -14.16
N THR A 471 -1.47 12.43 -13.90
CA THR A 471 -0.87 12.73 -12.58
C THR A 471 -0.06 14.02 -12.53
N GLY A 472 0.38 14.55 -13.69
CA GLY A 472 1.24 15.73 -13.77
C GLY A 472 2.66 15.52 -13.22
N LEU A 473 3.12 14.26 -13.11
CA LEU A 473 4.47 13.94 -12.67
C LEU A 473 5.54 14.44 -13.67
N SER A 474 6.78 14.63 -13.20
CA SER A 474 7.91 14.87 -14.11
C SER A 474 8.39 13.56 -14.73
N VAL A 475 8.93 13.64 -15.96
CA VAL A 475 9.46 12.47 -16.71
C VAL A 475 10.47 11.69 -15.86
N SER A 476 11.37 12.37 -15.16
CA SER A 476 12.36 11.72 -14.30
C SER A 476 11.73 10.92 -13.14
N ARG A 477 10.64 11.40 -12.53
CA ARG A 477 9.95 10.66 -11.45
C ARG A 477 9.23 9.43 -11.99
N LEU A 478 8.69 9.51 -13.21
CA LEU A 478 8.02 8.39 -13.87
C LEU A 478 9.04 7.27 -14.18
N GLU A 479 10.19 7.62 -14.74
CA GLU A 479 11.26 6.66 -15.03
C GLU A 479 11.84 6.04 -13.75
N GLN A 480 12.04 6.83 -12.70
CA GLN A 480 12.45 6.33 -11.38
C GLN A 480 11.44 5.33 -10.81
N ALA A 481 10.14 5.60 -10.95
CA ALA A 481 9.09 4.65 -10.56
C ALA A 481 9.17 3.35 -11.38
N GLY A 482 9.52 3.42 -12.67
CA GLY A 482 9.80 2.27 -13.52
C GLY A 482 10.93 1.38 -13.00
N VAL A 483 12.04 2.00 -12.57
CA VAL A 483 13.19 1.27 -12.00
C VAL A 483 12.83 0.64 -10.65
N LEU A 484 12.10 1.35 -9.79
CA LEU A 484 11.66 0.82 -8.49
C LEU A 484 10.67 -0.35 -8.66
N LEU A 485 9.73 -0.24 -9.60
CA LEU A 485 8.81 -1.33 -9.93
C LEU A 485 9.57 -2.56 -10.45
N SER A 486 10.56 -2.35 -11.34
CA SER A 486 11.46 -3.41 -11.80
C SER A 486 12.17 -4.08 -10.63
N ALA A 487 12.77 -3.31 -9.72
CA ALA A 487 13.47 -3.86 -8.55
C ALA A 487 12.54 -4.67 -7.64
N ALA A 488 11.34 -4.18 -7.37
CA ALA A 488 10.33 -4.88 -6.57
C ALA A 488 9.92 -6.21 -7.22
N LEU A 489 9.53 -6.20 -8.50
CA LEU A 489 9.11 -7.41 -9.20
C LEU A 489 10.25 -8.41 -9.38
N ARG A 490 11.49 -7.94 -9.61
CA ARG A 490 12.67 -8.80 -9.65
C ARG A 490 12.93 -9.50 -8.31
N THR A 491 12.69 -8.81 -7.20
CA THR A 491 12.79 -9.39 -5.85
C THR A 491 11.77 -10.51 -5.69
N VAL A 492 10.53 -10.31 -6.14
CA VAL A 492 9.49 -11.36 -6.18
C VAL A 492 9.94 -12.54 -7.04
N VAL A 493 10.51 -12.31 -8.22
CA VAL A 493 11.05 -13.39 -9.08
C VAL A 493 12.15 -14.15 -8.36
N VAL A 494 13.07 -13.49 -7.65
CA VAL A 494 14.12 -14.16 -6.86
C VAL A 494 13.50 -15.01 -5.74
N LEU A 495 12.53 -14.50 -5.01
CA LEU A 495 11.82 -15.24 -3.97
C LEU A 495 11.12 -16.49 -4.54
N LEU A 496 10.42 -16.34 -5.66
CA LEU A 496 9.78 -17.46 -6.37
C LEU A 496 10.81 -18.48 -6.88
N THR A 497 11.99 -18.01 -7.31
CA THR A 497 13.08 -18.88 -7.76
C THR A 497 13.67 -19.68 -6.61
N LEU A 498 13.91 -19.03 -5.46
CA LEU A 498 14.37 -19.72 -4.24
C LEU A 498 13.33 -20.72 -3.76
N LEU A 499 12.06 -20.33 -3.77
CA LEU A 499 10.94 -21.23 -3.44
C LEU A 499 10.91 -22.46 -4.37
N ALA A 500 11.02 -22.25 -5.68
CA ALA A 500 11.03 -23.33 -6.66
C ALA A 500 12.28 -24.24 -6.55
N LEU A 501 13.43 -23.71 -6.09
CA LEU A 501 14.64 -24.51 -5.84
C LEU A 501 14.56 -25.32 -4.55
N VAL A 502 13.87 -24.81 -3.53
CA VAL A 502 13.65 -25.51 -2.25
C VAL A 502 12.48 -26.49 -2.33
N ALA A 503 11.51 -26.25 -3.22
CA ALA A 503 10.32 -27.04 -3.42
C ALA A 503 10.56 -28.57 -3.45
N PRO A 504 11.57 -29.10 -4.17
CA PRO A 504 11.85 -30.55 -4.17
C PRO A 504 12.32 -31.13 -2.82
N PHE A 505 12.82 -30.29 -1.91
CA PHE A 505 13.32 -30.71 -0.60
C PHE A 505 12.21 -30.77 0.47
N GLY A 506 11.04 -30.17 0.24
CA GLY A 506 10.03 -29.99 1.28
C GLY A 506 8.59 -29.88 0.78
N ASN A 507 7.69 -29.36 1.62
CA ASN A 507 6.28 -29.12 1.27
C ASN A 507 6.11 -27.72 0.66
N ILE A 508 5.76 -27.65 -0.63
CA ILE A 508 5.48 -26.38 -1.31
C ILE A 508 4.27 -25.70 -0.66
N GLY A 509 3.23 -26.45 -0.29
CA GLY A 509 2.04 -25.93 0.35
C GLY A 509 2.36 -25.22 1.67
N ALA A 510 3.17 -25.85 2.53
CA ALA A 510 3.58 -25.24 3.80
C ALA A 510 4.43 -23.98 3.61
N VAL A 511 5.30 -23.91 2.59
CA VAL A 511 6.12 -22.72 2.33
C VAL A 511 5.29 -21.60 1.68
N VAL A 512 4.39 -21.94 0.75
CA VAL A 512 3.43 -20.99 0.18
C VAL A 512 2.53 -20.43 1.27
N ASP A 513 1.98 -21.27 2.14
CA ASP A 513 1.16 -20.85 3.28
C ASP A 513 1.93 -19.97 4.28
N ARG A 514 3.21 -20.27 4.55
CA ARG A 514 4.09 -19.39 5.33
C ARG A 514 4.30 -18.05 4.63
N PHE A 515 4.50 -18.05 3.31
CA PHE A 515 4.71 -16.82 2.56
C PHE A 515 3.44 -15.97 2.47
N THR A 516 2.29 -16.59 2.21
CA THR A 516 0.99 -15.92 2.16
C THR A 516 0.63 -15.39 3.54
N SER A 517 0.80 -16.18 4.61
CA SER A 517 0.58 -15.69 5.98
C SER A 517 1.54 -14.56 6.35
N LEU A 518 2.82 -14.58 5.96
CA LEU A 518 3.72 -13.43 6.18
C LEU A 518 3.24 -12.18 5.43
N PHE A 519 2.70 -12.34 4.22
CA PHE A 519 2.20 -11.23 3.39
C PHE A 519 0.86 -10.66 3.89
N THR A 520 -0.06 -11.52 4.37
CA THR A 520 -1.41 -11.12 4.80
C THR A 520 -1.49 -10.77 6.28
N THR A 521 -0.79 -11.51 7.14
CA THR A 521 -0.86 -11.36 8.60
C THR A 521 0.24 -10.43 9.14
N GLY A 522 1.33 -10.26 8.38
CA GLY A 522 2.38 -9.28 8.67
C GLY A 522 3.32 -9.65 9.81
N PHE A 523 4.17 -8.68 10.19
CA PHE A 523 5.07 -8.77 11.33
C PHE A 523 4.53 -7.90 12.48
N ASP A 524 4.67 -8.37 13.72
CA ASP A 524 4.34 -7.57 14.90
C ASP A 524 5.50 -6.61 15.20
N ILE A 525 5.25 -5.31 15.13
CA ILE A 525 6.20 -4.26 15.53
C ILE A 525 5.47 -3.37 16.52
N GLY A 526 5.91 -3.38 17.79
CA GLY A 526 5.37 -2.51 18.84
C GLY A 526 3.88 -2.74 19.18
N GLY A 527 3.37 -3.97 19.03
CA GLY A 527 1.97 -4.32 19.30
C GLY A 527 1.01 -3.91 18.19
N THR A 528 1.53 -3.60 16.99
CA THR A 528 0.73 -3.38 15.78
C THR A 528 1.20 -4.34 14.68
N LYS A 529 0.25 -5.09 14.10
CA LYS A 529 0.53 -6.01 12.99
C LYS A 529 0.70 -5.21 11.70
N LEU A 530 1.94 -5.08 11.23
CA LEU A 530 2.24 -4.44 9.94
C LEU A 530 2.27 -5.52 8.84
N ALA A 531 1.20 -5.60 8.06
CA ALA A 531 1.14 -6.48 6.90
C ALA A 531 1.65 -5.77 5.63
N PRO A 532 2.53 -6.40 4.82
CA PRO A 532 2.92 -5.89 3.51
C PRO A 532 1.70 -5.57 2.62
N ALA A 533 0.64 -6.37 2.68
CA ALA A 533 -0.63 -6.08 2.02
C ALA A 533 -1.26 -4.74 2.49
N GLY A 534 -1.19 -4.46 3.80
CA GLY A 534 -1.64 -3.20 4.38
C GLY A 534 -0.82 -2.00 3.88
N ILE A 535 0.49 -2.17 3.67
CA ILE A 535 1.36 -1.12 3.08
C ILE A 535 0.94 -0.83 1.64
N VAL A 536 0.66 -1.86 0.83
CA VAL A 536 0.18 -1.68 -0.56
C VAL A 536 -1.17 -0.95 -0.57
N MET A 537 -2.10 -1.38 0.29
CA MET A 537 -3.40 -0.70 0.44
C MET A 537 -3.25 0.74 0.92
N ALA A 538 -2.30 1.02 1.82
CA ALA A 538 -1.98 2.37 2.26
C ALA A 538 -1.43 3.24 1.12
N VAL A 539 -0.53 2.70 0.28
CA VAL A 539 -0.02 3.41 -0.89
C VAL A 539 -1.15 3.68 -1.89
N LEU A 540 -2.02 2.71 -2.16
CA LEU A 540 -3.17 2.90 -3.05
C LEU A 540 -4.15 3.95 -2.50
N ALA A 541 -4.46 3.89 -1.21
CA ALA A 541 -5.30 4.88 -0.54
C ALA A 541 -4.66 6.28 -0.56
N LEU A 542 -3.33 6.38 -0.37
CA LEU A 542 -2.60 7.64 -0.47
C LEU A 542 -2.68 8.22 -1.87
N LEU A 543 -2.41 7.40 -2.91
CA LEU A 543 -2.50 7.83 -4.30
C LEU A 543 -3.92 8.28 -4.67
N ALA A 544 -4.94 7.53 -4.24
CA ALA A 544 -6.33 7.90 -4.43
C ALA A 544 -6.68 9.21 -3.70
N GLY A 545 -6.25 9.37 -2.45
CA GLY A 545 -6.47 10.58 -1.66
C GLY A 545 -5.79 11.81 -2.25
N LEU A 546 -4.56 11.67 -2.75
CA LEU A 546 -3.84 12.74 -3.45
C LEU A 546 -4.51 13.09 -4.79
N ALA A 547 -5.01 12.10 -5.54
CA ALA A 547 -5.75 12.33 -6.78
C ALA A 547 -7.07 13.10 -6.51
N ILE A 548 -7.82 12.70 -5.49
CA ILE A 548 -9.03 13.41 -5.05
C ILE A 548 -8.68 14.84 -4.61
N THR A 549 -7.60 15.01 -3.84
CA THR A 549 -7.13 16.34 -3.39
C THR A 549 -6.79 17.23 -4.58
N GLN A 550 -6.10 16.72 -5.60
CA GLN A 550 -5.84 17.46 -6.84
C GLN A 550 -7.12 17.82 -7.59
N LEU A 551 -8.08 16.90 -7.67
CA LEU A 551 -9.36 17.14 -8.34
C LEU A 551 -10.14 18.28 -7.67
N VAL A 552 -10.23 18.23 -6.33
CA VAL A 552 -10.86 19.27 -5.50
C VAL A 552 -10.09 20.58 -5.62
N GLN A 553 -8.75 20.54 -5.60
CA GLN A 553 -7.93 21.74 -5.71
C GLN A 553 -8.15 22.44 -7.06
N ARG A 554 -8.15 21.69 -8.17
CA ARG A 554 -8.43 22.24 -9.52
C ARG A 554 -9.82 22.83 -9.60
N TRP A 555 -10.83 22.13 -9.10
CA TRP A 555 -12.20 22.65 -9.05
C TRP A 555 -12.27 23.95 -8.22
N LEU A 556 -11.60 23.98 -7.08
CA LEU A 556 -11.57 25.13 -6.19
C LEU A 556 -10.87 26.34 -6.83
N THR A 557 -9.71 26.15 -7.46
CA THR A 557 -8.93 27.25 -8.07
C THR A 557 -9.49 27.72 -9.40
N ASP A 558 -10.01 26.82 -10.22
CA ASP A 558 -10.32 27.13 -11.62
C ASP A 558 -11.82 27.43 -11.80
N THR A 559 -12.68 26.92 -10.91
CA THR A 559 -14.14 27.04 -11.03
C THR A 559 -14.78 27.87 -9.92
N TYR A 560 -14.43 27.62 -8.66
CA TYR A 560 -15.13 28.22 -7.51
C TYR A 560 -14.54 29.57 -7.07
N LEU A 561 -13.26 29.61 -6.70
CA LEU A 561 -12.59 30.84 -6.21
C LEU A 561 -12.58 32.01 -7.20
N PRO A 562 -12.52 31.80 -8.54
CA PRO A 562 -12.59 32.92 -9.47
C PRO A 562 -13.92 33.68 -9.43
N LYS A 563 -15.01 33.00 -9.03
CA LYS A 563 -16.36 33.56 -8.97
C LYS A 563 -16.66 34.30 -7.65
N THR A 564 -15.73 34.33 -6.70
CA THR A 564 -15.91 35.05 -5.43
C THR A 564 -15.26 36.44 -5.49
N GLU A 565 -15.73 37.38 -4.66
CA GLU A 565 -15.15 38.73 -4.53
C GLU A 565 -13.81 38.77 -3.77
N LEU A 566 -13.18 37.61 -3.54
CA LEU A 566 -11.90 37.51 -2.84
C LEU A 566 -10.76 38.09 -3.68
N ASP A 567 -9.81 38.77 -3.01
CA ASP A 567 -8.58 39.25 -3.63
C ASP A 567 -7.60 38.09 -3.92
N LEU A 568 -6.56 38.38 -4.72
CA LEU A 568 -5.59 37.35 -5.13
C LEU A 568 -4.89 36.68 -3.93
N GLY A 569 -4.62 37.46 -2.88
CA GLY A 569 -4.00 36.98 -1.64
C GLY A 569 -4.88 36.00 -0.87
N ALA A 570 -6.16 36.34 -0.66
CA ALA A 570 -7.10 35.44 0.01
C ALA A 570 -7.36 34.16 -0.79
N ARG A 571 -7.54 34.25 -2.11
CA ARG A 571 -7.73 33.08 -2.99
C ARG A 571 -6.56 32.10 -2.87
N ASN A 572 -5.32 32.61 -2.93
CA ASN A 572 -4.13 31.76 -2.84
C ASN A 572 -3.97 31.14 -1.45
N SER A 573 -4.34 31.88 -0.40
CA SER A 573 -4.33 31.39 0.98
C SER A 573 -5.35 30.25 1.18
N VAL A 574 -6.59 30.43 0.73
CA VAL A 574 -7.64 29.39 0.81
C VAL A 574 -7.24 28.14 0.04
N SER A 575 -6.72 28.29 -1.19
CA SER A 575 -6.22 27.17 -2.00
C SER A 575 -5.09 26.41 -1.30
N THR A 576 -4.16 27.14 -0.68
CA THR A 576 -3.03 26.54 0.04
C THR A 576 -3.49 25.78 1.29
N VAL A 577 -4.40 26.36 2.08
CA VAL A 577 -4.98 25.70 3.26
C VAL A 577 -5.74 24.44 2.85
N ALA A 578 -6.61 24.53 1.84
CA ALA A 578 -7.37 23.39 1.33
C ALA A 578 -6.46 22.25 0.85
N ARG A 579 -5.35 22.57 0.17
CA ARG A 579 -4.35 21.59 -0.25
C ARG A 579 -3.71 20.88 0.94
N TYR A 580 -3.28 21.61 1.97
CA TYR A 580 -2.69 20.99 3.15
C TYR A 580 -3.68 20.11 3.92
N VAL A 581 -4.92 20.58 4.08
CA VAL A 581 -5.99 19.78 4.70
C VAL A 581 -6.23 18.49 3.89
N GLY A 582 -6.32 18.58 2.56
CA GLY A 582 -6.49 17.41 1.70
C GLY A 582 -5.34 16.41 1.80
N ILE A 583 -4.10 16.88 1.83
CA ILE A 583 -2.91 16.02 2.04
C ILE A 583 -2.97 15.33 3.42
N ILE A 584 -3.30 16.06 4.48
CA ILE A 584 -3.42 15.48 5.83
C ILE A 584 -4.48 14.38 5.85
N ILE A 585 -5.66 14.62 5.25
CA ILE A 585 -6.72 13.62 5.15
C ILE A 585 -6.26 12.40 4.35
N ALA A 586 -5.57 12.60 3.23
CA ALA A 586 -5.04 11.51 2.41
C ALA A 586 -4.01 10.65 3.19
N VAL A 587 -3.16 11.29 4.01
CA VAL A 587 -2.21 10.59 4.87
C VAL A 587 -2.94 9.81 5.98
N ILE A 588 -3.92 10.41 6.64
CA ILE A 588 -4.73 9.72 7.68
C ILE A 588 -5.45 8.52 7.08
N TRP A 589 -6.02 8.66 5.88
CA TRP A 589 -6.68 7.57 5.17
C TRP A 589 -5.71 6.45 4.81
N ALA A 590 -4.51 6.78 4.35
CA ALA A 590 -3.46 5.81 4.08
C ALA A 590 -3.02 5.05 5.34
N LEU A 591 -2.83 5.75 6.46
CA LEU A 591 -2.47 5.14 7.74
C LEU A 591 -3.60 4.22 8.26
N SER A 592 -4.85 4.61 8.06
CA SER A 592 -6.02 3.77 8.38
C SER A 592 -6.09 2.51 7.51
N ALA A 593 -5.84 2.64 6.20
CA ALA A 593 -5.75 1.51 5.28
C ALA A 593 -4.60 0.55 5.62
N MET A 594 -3.54 1.03 6.27
CA MET A 594 -2.44 0.21 6.81
C MET A 594 -2.84 -0.59 8.05
N GLY A 595 -4.02 -0.35 8.64
CA GLY A 595 -4.48 -1.00 9.87
C GLY A 595 -3.95 -0.35 11.15
N LEU A 596 -3.38 0.85 11.08
CA LEU A 596 -2.99 1.57 12.29
C LEU A 596 -4.23 2.06 13.04
N GLN A 597 -4.26 1.80 14.35
CA GLN A 597 -5.30 2.30 15.23
C GLN A 597 -5.24 3.83 15.29
N LEU A 598 -6.23 4.49 14.66
CA LEU A 598 -6.38 5.94 14.66
C LEU A 598 -6.43 6.51 16.09
N SER A 599 -6.87 5.73 17.07
CA SER A 599 -6.90 6.12 18.50
C SER A 599 -5.52 6.52 19.04
N LYS A 600 -4.43 5.86 18.61
CA LYS A 600 -3.07 6.21 19.05
C LYS A 600 -2.60 7.53 18.43
N LEU A 601 -3.02 7.83 17.20
CA LEU A 601 -2.73 9.09 16.53
C LEU A 601 -3.62 10.23 17.04
N ALA A 602 -4.83 9.91 17.51
CA ALA A 602 -5.77 10.88 18.06
C ALA A 602 -5.18 11.65 19.23
N LEU A 603 -4.33 11.03 20.07
CA LEU A 603 -3.63 11.74 21.15
C LEU A 603 -2.69 12.82 20.60
N LEU A 604 -1.90 12.49 19.56
CA LEU A 604 -0.96 13.42 18.94
C LEU A 604 -1.71 14.57 18.21
N VAL A 605 -2.77 14.23 17.49
CA VAL A 605 -3.63 15.20 16.79
C VAL A 605 -4.37 16.09 17.79
N SER A 606 -4.83 15.54 18.91
CA SER A 606 -5.47 16.30 20.00
C SER A 606 -4.50 17.32 20.59
N ALA A 607 -3.28 16.90 20.95
CA ALA A 607 -2.25 17.79 21.49
C ALA A 607 -1.86 18.89 20.49
N LEU A 608 -1.69 18.53 19.21
CA LEU A 608 -1.40 19.49 18.14
C LEU A 608 -2.56 20.48 17.93
N SER A 609 -3.80 20.00 17.95
CA SER A 609 -5.00 20.84 17.79
C SER A 609 -5.15 21.84 18.93
N VAL A 610 -4.87 21.40 20.17
CA VAL A 610 -4.85 22.27 21.35
C VAL A 610 -3.75 23.32 21.21
N GLY A 611 -2.54 22.93 20.80
CA GLY A 611 -1.43 23.87 20.56
C GLY A 611 -1.75 24.91 19.47
N ILE A 612 -2.35 24.50 18.36
CA ILE A 612 -2.81 25.40 17.30
C ILE A 612 -3.92 26.31 17.82
N GLY A 613 -4.86 25.79 18.62
CA GLY A 613 -5.93 26.56 19.24
C GLY A 613 -5.41 27.68 20.14
N PHE A 614 -4.40 27.38 20.97
CA PHE A 614 -3.73 28.39 21.78
C PHE A 614 -3.01 29.44 20.93
N GLY A 615 -2.35 29.03 19.84
CA GLY A 615 -1.71 29.96 18.90
C GLY A 615 -2.70 30.87 18.15
N LEU A 616 -3.88 30.35 17.82
CA LEU A 616 -4.93 31.08 17.09
C LEU A 616 -5.82 31.94 18.01
N GLN A 617 -5.73 31.77 19.34
CA GLN A 617 -6.60 32.41 20.32
C GLN A 617 -6.69 33.93 20.12
N VAL A 618 -5.57 34.63 19.93
CA VAL A 618 -5.52 36.08 19.73
C VAL A 618 -6.19 36.52 18.43
N ILE A 619 -6.05 35.73 17.36
CA ILE A 619 -6.67 36.03 16.06
C ILE A 619 -8.19 35.85 16.17
N THR A 620 -8.64 34.75 16.76
CA THR A 620 -10.07 34.49 16.99
C THR A 620 -10.69 35.54 17.90
N GLN A 621 -10.01 35.94 18.97
CA GLN A 621 -10.47 36.99 19.88
C GLN A 621 -10.70 38.31 19.12
N ASN A 622 -9.73 38.75 18.31
CA ASN A 622 -9.88 39.97 17.51
C ASN A 622 -11.01 39.87 16.48
N PHE A 623 -11.17 38.71 15.84
CA PHE A 623 -12.23 38.47 14.87
C PHE A 623 -13.62 38.53 15.52
N VAL A 624 -13.81 37.82 16.63
CA VAL A 624 -15.08 37.83 17.39
C VAL A 624 -15.37 39.23 17.91
N SER A 625 -14.37 39.94 18.45
CA SER A 625 -14.51 41.34 18.87
C SER A 625 -14.90 42.24 17.70
N GLY A 626 -14.37 42.02 16.50
CA GLY A 626 -14.78 42.75 15.30
C GLY A 626 -16.25 42.53 14.93
N LEU A 627 -16.73 41.29 15.01
CA LEU A 627 -18.15 40.97 14.78
C LEU A 627 -19.06 41.65 15.83
N ILE A 628 -18.66 41.64 17.10
CA ILE A 628 -19.39 42.31 18.18
C ILE A 628 -19.48 43.82 17.91
N LEU A 629 -18.37 44.48 17.54
CA LEU A 629 -18.36 45.91 17.22
C LEU A 629 -19.29 46.24 16.04
N LEU A 630 -19.37 45.38 15.02
CA LEU A 630 -20.25 45.58 13.87
C LEU A 630 -21.73 45.35 14.21
N ALA A 631 -22.01 44.38 15.08
CA ALA A 631 -23.37 44.00 15.48
C ALA A 631 -23.97 44.99 16.49
N GLU A 632 -23.26 45.26 17.60
CA GLU A 632 -23.74 46.11 18.69
C GLU A 632 -23.49 47.60 18.44
N ARG A 633 -22.53 47.94 17.58
CA ARG A 633 -22.16 49.32 17.20
C ARG A 633 -21.93 50.27 18.40
N PRO A 634 -21.12 49.90 19.41
CA PRO A 634 -20.77 50.80 20.52
C PRO A 634 -19.91 51.99 20.07
N VAL A 635 -19.28 51.87 18.90
CA VAL A 635 -18.57 52.94 18.20
C VAL A 635 -18.85 52.81 16.70
N LYS A 636 -18.94 53.94 15.99
CA LYS A 636 -19.24 53.99 14.55
C LYS A 636 -18.14 54.70 13.78
N ILE A 637 -18.05 54.40 12.48
CA ILE A 637 -17.18 55.15 11.56
C ILE A 637 -17.59 56.63 11.61
N GLY A 638 -16.63 57.50 11.90
CA GLY A 638 -16.83 58.94 12.09
C GLY A 638 -16.97 59.41 13.54
N ASP A 639 -17.11 58.51 14.51
CA ASP A 639 -17.13 58.87 15.93
C ASP A 639 -15.76 59.33 16.41
N TRP A 640 -15.76 60.33 17.31
CA TRP A 640 -14.56 60.75 18.04
C TRP A 640 -14.46 59.95 19.34
N VAL A 641 -13.43 59.13 19.45
CA VAL A 641 -13.24 58.22 20.59
C VAL A 641 -11.92 58.48 21.28
N LYS A 642 -11.90 58.24 22.59
CA LYS A 642 -10.69 58.24 23.41
C LYS A 642 -10.47 56.86 24.02
N LEU A 643 -9.29 56.28 23.77
CA LEU A 643 -8.84 54.99 24.28
C LEU A 643 -7.52 55.21 25.02
N GLY A 644 -7.56 55.12 26.36
CA GLY A 644 -6.42 55.51 27.20
C GLY A 644 -6.07 56.99 26.99
N ASP A 645 -4.82 57.25 26.61
CA ASP A 645 -4.30 58.61 26.34
C ASP A 645 -4.44 59.05 24.89
N GLN A 646 -4.85 58.15 23.99
CA GLN A 646 -4.98 58.44 22.56
C GLN A 646 -6.43 58.75 22.20
N GLU A 647 -6.65 59.78 21.39
CA GLU A 647 -7.97 60.18 20.91
C GLU A 647 -7.95 60.51 19.42
N GLY A 648 -9.07 60.27 18.75
CA GLY A 648 -9.20 60.51 17.32
C GLY A 648 -10.49 59.99 16.71
N ASP A 649 -10.59 60.11 15.38
CA ASP A 649 -11.76 59.75 14.61
C ASP A 649 -11.66 58.35 14.01
N ILE A 650 -12.70 57.53 14.17
CA ILE A 650 -12.73 56.20 13.55
C ILE A 650 -12.88 56.33 12.03
N ARG A 651 -11.90 55.82 11.28
CA ARG A 651 -11.90 55.81 9.81
C ARG A 651 -12.46 54.53 9.22
N ARG A 652 -12.06 53.39 9.79
CA ARG A 652 -12.45 52.07 9.27
C ARG A 652 -12.47 51.05 10.39
N ILE A 653 -13.50 50.21 10.40
CA ILE A 653 -13.58 49.02 11.25
C ILE A 653 -13.40 47.80 10.35
N SER A 654 -12.30 47.07 10.52
CA SER A 654 -12.01 45.81 9.82
C SER A 654 -12.27 44.62 10.74
N LEU A 655 -12.21 43.39 10.22
CA LEU A 655 -12.47 42.17 11.00
C LEU A 655 -11.55 42.00 12.23
N ARG A 656 -10.28 42.42 12.14
CA ARG A 656 -9.28 42.22 13.22
C ARG A 656 -8.84 43.50 13.94
N SER A 657 -9.05 44.66 13.32
CA SER A 657 -8.55 45.93 13.82
C SER A 657 -9.42 47.08 13.36
N THR A 658 -9.39 48.16 14.14
CA THR A 658 -10.03 49.43 13.83
C THR A 658 -8.95 50.50 13.64
N GLU A 659 -9.11 51.29 12.59
CA GLU A 659 -8.22 52.39 12.23
C GLU A 659 -8.78 53.71 12.78
N ILE A 660 -8.03 54.35 13.67
CA ILE A 660 -8.37 55.63 14.31
C ILE A 660 -7.39 56.69 13.80
N GLN A 661 -7.91 57.79 13.27
CA GLN A 661 -7.11 58.93 12.83
C GLN A 661 -6.88 59.88 14.00
N VAL A 662 -5.63 60.04 14.42
CA VAL A 662 -5.24 60.95 15.50
C VAL A 662 -5.13 62.39 14.96
N GLY A 663 -5.15 63.39 15.86
CA GLY A 663 -5.13 64.81 15.50
C GLY A 663 -3.92 65.26 14.65
N ASP A 664 -2.80 64.54 14.70
CA ASP A 664 -1.60 64.76 13.88
C ASP A 664 -1.69 64.14 12.47
N LYS A 665 -2.85 63.56 12.11
CA LYS A 665 -3.11 62.82 10.87
C LYS A 665 -2.32 61.50 10.75
N SER A 666 -1.82 60.94 11.84
CA SER A 666 -1.35 59.54 11.89
C SER A 666 -2.51 58.55 12.10
N THR A 667 -2.40 57.35 11.53
CA THR A 667 -3.40 56.28 11.68
C THR A 667 -2.96 55.31 12.77
N LEU A 668 -3.70 55.30 13.87
CA LEU A 668 -3.58 54.33 14.94
C LEU A 668 -4.37 53.06 14.58
N ILE A 669 -3.69 51.92 14.51
CA ILE A 669 -4.31 50.62 14.29
C ILE A 669 -4.51 49.94 15.64
N VAL A 670 -5.77 49.85 16.07
CA VAL A 670 -6.13 49.24 17.36
C VAL A 670 -6.71 47.85 17.11
N PRO A 671 -6.22 46.80 17.79
CA PRO A 671 -6.84 45.47 17.75
C PRO A 671 -8.29 45.55 18.26
N ASN A 672 -9.23 44.89 17.59
CA ASN A 672 -10.64 44.99 17.98
C ASN A 672 -10.89 44.46 19.41
N SER A 673 -10.09 43.50 19.87
CA SER A 673 -10.18 42.99 21.23
C SER A 673 -9.97 44.10 22.27
N GLU A 674 -9.12 45.10 21.99
CA GLU A 674 -8.90 46.21 22.91
C GLU A 674 -10.12 47.12 23.02
N LEU A 675 -10.82 47.38 21.92
CA LEU A 675 -12.03 48.23 21.93
C LEU A 675 -13.21 47.56 22.65
N VAL A 676 -13.21 46.23 22.75
CA VAL A 676 -14.24 45.46 23.46
C VAL A 676 -13.86 45.24 24.94
N THR A 677 -12.58 45.07 25.25
CA THR A 677 -12.12 44.72 26.61
C THR A 677 -11.67 45.89 27.46
N LYS A 678 -11.17 46.98 26.86
CA LYS A 678 -10.74 48.19 27.58
C LYS A 678 -11.84 49.25 27.56
N THR A 679 -11.79 50.17 28.53
CA THR A 679 -12.71 51.31 28.60
C THR A 679 -12.49 52.25 27.41
N VAL A 680 -13.53 52.46 26.61
CA VAL A 680 -13.55 53.41 25.49
C VAL A 680 -14.51 54.53 25.82
N ARG A 681 -14.05 55.78 25.71
CA ARG A 681 -14.90 56.96 25.90
C ARG A 681 -15.31 57.52 24.54
N ASN A 682 -16.57 57.34 24.15
CA ASN A 682 -17.11 57.89 22.90
C ASN A 682 -17.63 59.32 23.16
N MET A 683 -17.07 60.31 22.46
CA MET A 683 -17.38 61.73 22.66
C MET A 683 -18.59 62.20 21.82
N THR A 684 -19.00 61.42 20.82
CA THR A 684 -20.01 61.81 19.83
C THR A 684 -21.25 60.93 19.85
N MET A 685 -21.26 59.87 20.67
CA MET A 685 -22.39 58.96 20.80
C MET A 685 -23.60 59.64 21.46
N GLY A 686 -24.73 59.63 20.77
CA GLY A 686 -26.02 60.11 21.28
C GLY A 686 -26.19 61.63 21.26
N ASN A 687 -25.20 62.41 21.70
CA ASN A 687 -25.21 63.87 21.60
C ASN A 687 -23.82 64.37 21.21
N ASN A 688 -23.75 65.18 20.14
CA ASN A 688 -22.52 65.74 19.61
C ASN A 688 -22.20 67.13 20.20
N GLN A 689 -22.72 67.49 21.37
CA GLN A 689 -22.41 68.76 22.02
C GLN A 689 -21.11 68.67 22.83
N GLY A 690 -20.22 69.64 22.62
CA GLY A 690 -19.00 69.78 23.43
C GLY A 690 -19.25 70.69 24.63
N ARG A 691 -18.76 70.31 25.82
CA ARG A 691 -18.80 71.18 27.00
C ARG A 691 -17.47 71.90 27.18
N ILE A 692 -17.50 73.23 27.12
CA ILE A 692 -16.42 74.12 27.53
C ILE A 692 -16.51 74.30 29.04
N GLN A 693 -15.37 74.20 29.72
CA GLN A 693 -15.21 74.56 31.12
C GLN A 693 -14.09 75.60 31.22
N ILE A 694 -14.41 76.75 31.81
CA ILE A 694 -13.45 77.81 32.12
C ILE A 694 -13.45 77.97 33.64
N GLN A 695 -12.29 77.73 34.25
CA GLN A 695 -12.06 77.86 35.68
C GLN A 695 -10.88 78.80 35.93
N PHE A 696 -11.07 79.77 36.82
CA PHE A 696 -10.03 80.72 37.23
C PHE A 696 -10.35 81.30 38.61
N ALA A 697 -9.35 81.86 39.28
CA ALA A 697 -9.49 82.48 40.60
C ALA A 697 -9.46 84.00 40.50
N VAL A 698 -10.24 84.68 41.34
CA VAL A 698 -10.26 86.14 41.45
C VAL A 698 -10.17 86.61 42.91
N PRO A 699 -9.64 87.81 43.18
CA PRO A 699 -9.62 88.41 44.50
C PRO A 699 -11.01 88.51 45.17
N PRO A 700 -11.12 88.40 46.51
CA PRO A 700 -12.36 88.63 47.24
C PRO A 700 -12.90 90.07 47.12
N SER A 701 -12.03 91.02 46.81
CA SER A 701 -12.38 92.42 46.53
C SER A 701 -13.05 92.63 45.16
N THR A 702 -13.13 91.58 44.33
CA THR A 702 -13.76 91.64 43.01
C THR A 702 -15.28 91.65 43.13
N ASP A 703 -15.94 92.53 42.38
CA ASP A 703 -17.39 92.47 42.21
C ASP A 703 -17.78 91.22 41.39
N VAL A 704 -18.11 90.14 42.11
CA VAL A 704 -18.50 88.85 41.53
C VAL A 704 -19.80 88.96 40.71
N GLY A 705 -20.68 89.93 41.03
CA GLY A 705 -21.89 90.19 40.25
C GLY A 705 -21.56 90.71 38.86
N ASN A 706 -20.68 91.71 38.77
CA ASN A 706 -20.20 92.26 37.51
C ASN A 706 -19.36 91.23 36.71
N LEU A 707 -18.50 90.45 37.40
CA LEU A 707 -17.72 89.37 36.78
C LEU A 707 -18.62 88.29 36.17
N ARG A 708 -19.68 87.88 36.88
CA ARG A 708 -20.66 86.92 36.37
C ARG A 708 -21.32 87.44 35.10
N GLN A 709 -21.72 88.71 35.09
CA GLN A 709 -22.33 89.32 33.91
C GLN A 709 -21.33 89.39 32.74
N ALA A 710 -20.08 89.78 32.99
CA ALA A 710 -19.02 89.80 31.99
C ALA A 710 -18.77 88.44 31.33
N LEU A 711 -18.79 87.35 32.11
CA LEU A 711 -18.68 85.98 31.61
C LEU A 711 -19.88 85.60 30.73
N LEU A 712 -21.10 85.91 31.18
CA LEU A 712 -22.32 85.62 30.40
C LEU A 712 -22.38 86.44 29.10
N ASP A 713 -21.94 87.70 29.14
CA ASP A 713 -21.85 88.58 27.96
C ASP A 713 -20.80 88.02 26.97
N ALA A 714 -19.64 87.56 27.46
CA ALA A 714 -18.61 86.92 26.63
C ALA A 714 -19.13 85.63 25.97
N TYR A 715 -19.90 84.82 26.70
CA TYR A 715 -20.49 83.60 26.15
C TYR A 715 -21.58 83.89 25.11
N THR A 716 -22.44 84.89 25.35
CA THR A 716 -23.54 85.25 24.43
C THR A 716 -23.05 85.96 23.17
N ALA A 717 -21.94 86.69 23.23
CA ALA A 717 -21.33 87.33 22.07
C ALA A 717 -20.63 86.33 21.12
N HIS A 718 -20.21 85.17 21.62
CA HIS A 718 -19.40 84.24 20.85
C HIS A 718 -20.25 83.30 19.97
N THR A 719 -20.09 83.38 18.65
CA THR A 719 -20.95 82.69 17.65
C THR A 719 -21.03 81.17 17.81
N ASN A 720 -19.95 80.52 18.26
CA ASN A 720 -19.90 79.06 18.41
C ASN A 720 -20.55 78.53 19.70
N VAL A 721 -20.89 79.41 20.66
CA VAL A 721 -21.52 79.01 21.92
C VAL A 721 -23.03 78.83 21.71
N LEU A 722 -23.56 77.70 22.15
CA LEU A 722 -24.97 77.38 22.02
C LEU A 722 -25.79 78.12 23.08
N ASN A 723 -26.94 78.66 22.67
CA ASN A 723 -27.92 79.27 23.58
C ASN A 723 -28.67 78.21 24.42
N GLN A 724 -28.71 76.96 23.95
CA GLN A 724 -29.34 75.83 24.62
C GLN A 724 -28.41 74.61 24.55
N PRO A 725 -27.90 74.07 25.69
CA PRO A 725 -28.11 74.54 27.06
C PRO A 725 -27.48 75.92 27.35
N ALA A 726 -28.14 76.74 28.17
CA ALA A 726 -27.65 78.07 28.51
C ALA A 726 -26.32 78.01 29.29
N PRO A 727 -25.37 78.93 29.05
CA PRO A 727 -24.14 79.03 29.83
C PRO A 727 -24.42 79.26 31.31
N THR A 728 -23.62 78.63 32.18
CA THR A 728 -23.75 78.75 33.63
C THR A 728 -22.42 79.16 34.25
N VAL A 729 -22.50 79.97 35.31
CA VAL A 729 -21.35 80.47 36.07
C VAL A 729 -21.61 80.20 37.54
N TYR A 730 -20.71 79.48 38.18
CA TYR A 730 -20.78 79.11 39.59
C TYR A 730 -19.55 79.62 40.33
N ILE A 731 -19.71 79.88 41.62
CA ILE A 731 -18.60 80.00 42.56
C ILE A 731 -18.28 78.58 43.02
N ASP A 732 -17.08 78.11 42.72
CA ASP A 732 -16.61 76.75 43.00
C ASP A 732 -16.10 76.63 44.44
N SER A 733 -15.34 77.64 44.90
CA SER A 733 -14.85 77.73 46.28
C SER A 733 -14.49 79.17 46.66
N ILE A 734 -14.54 79.48 47.97
CA ILE A 734 -14.04 80.73 48.57
C ILE A 734 -13.03 80.32 49.65
N ALA A 735 -11.74 80.31 49.31
CA ALA A 735 -10.68 79.82 50.19
C ALA A 735 -9.33 80.49 49.87
N GLY A 736 -8.43 80.56 50.86
CA GLY A 736 -7.06 81.04 50.64
C GLY A 736 -6.96 82.50 50.17
N GLY A 737 -7.96 83.34 50.49
CA GLY A 737 -7.98 84.73 50.04
C GLY A 737 -8.29 84.91 48.55
N GLN A 738 -8.94 83.94 47.90
CA GLN A 738 -9.40 84.00 46.51
C GLN A 738 -10.81 83.37 46.38
N ILE A 739 -11.54 83.79 45.35
CA ILE A 739 -12.82 83.22 44.92
C ILE A 739 -12.58 82.47 43.61
N THR A 740 -12.78 81.16 43.59
CA THR A 740 -12.64 80.35 42.37
C THR A 740 -13.97 80.34 41.62
N ILE A 741 -13.95 80.78 40.36
CA ILE A 741 -15.09 80.75 39.45
C ILE A 741 -14.95 79.55 38.53
N ASN A 742 -16.05 78.82 38.35
CA ASN A 742 -16.15 77.69 37.43
C ASN A 742 -17.37 77.89 36.54
N SER A 743 -17.14 77.97 35.24
CA SER A 743 -18.17 78.31 34.26
C SER A 743 -18.22 77.30 33.13
N PHE A 744 -19.43 77.01 32.68
CA PHE A 744 -19.73 76.02 31.66
C PHE A 744 -20.48 76.64 30.50
N ALA A 745 -20.05 76.31 29.28
CA ALA A 745 -20.74 76.65 28.04
C ALA A 745 -20.74 75.44 27.12
N TYR A 746 -21.66 75.40 26.15
CA TYR A 746 -21.77 74.29 25.22
C TYR A 746 -21.52 74.74 23.78
N VAL A 747 -20.90 73.91 22.97
CA VAL A 747 -20.65 74.12 21.54
C VAL A 747 -21.23 72.98 20.71
N ALA A 748 -21.45 73.21 19.42
CA ALA A 748 -22.09 72.25 18.52
C ALA A 748 -21.29 70.96 18.24
N SER A 749 -19.99 70.93 18.57
CA SER A 749 -19.14 69.74 18.43
C SER A 749 -18.00 69.72 19.47
N PRO A 750 -17.66 68.56 20.06
CA PRO A 750 -16.46 68.40 20.87
C PRO A 750 -15.18 68.89 20.17
N ARG A 751 -15.13 68.79 18.84
CA ARG A 751 -13.98 69.22 18.01
C ARG A 751 -13.74 70.73 18.08
N GLN A 752 -14.78 71.53 18.39
CA GLN A 752 -14.70 72.99 18.45
C GLN A 752 -14.35 73.52 19.85
N VAL A 753 -14.39 72.66 20.88
CA VAL A 753 -14.21 73.05 22.29
C VAL A 753 -12.88 73.75 22.51
N TYR A 754 -11.78 73.21 21.97
CA TYR A 754 -10.45 73.77 22.22
C TYR A 754 -10.29 75.17 21.62
N ALA A 755 -10.62 75.33 20.34
CA ALA A 755 -10.54 76.61 19.64
C ALA A 755 -11.48 77.66 20.28
N THR A 756 -12.75 77.32 20.47
CA THR A 756 -13.75 78.22 21.04
C THR A 756 -13.39 78.63 22.47
N ARG A 757 -12.86 77.71 23.29
CA ARG A 757 -12.39 78.04 24.64
C ARG A 757 -11.23 79.03 24.60
N SER A 758 -10.30 78.87 23.67
CA SER A 758 -9.18 79.82 23.48
C SER A 758 -9.69 81.21 23.10
N ASP A 759 -10.61 81.28 22.14
CA ASP A 759 -11.21 82.54 21.67
C ASP A 759 -11.99 83.24 22.80
N LEU A 760 -12.70 82.46 23.62
CA LEU A 760 -13.38 82.94 24.83
C LEU A 760 -12.40 83.47 25.87
N TYR A 761 -11.25 82.83 26.08
CA TYR A 761 -10.22 83.36 26.99
C TYR A 761 -9.71 84.72 26.51
N PHE A 762 -9.41 84.89 25.21
CA PHE A 762 -8.99 86.19 24.67
C PHE A 762 -10.08 87.26 24.86
N SER A 763 -11.32 86.93 24.51
CA SER A 763 -12.46 87.84 24.64
C SER A 763 -12.72 88.22 26.10
N LEU A 764 -12.63 87.25 27.01
CA LEU A 764 -12.81 87.46 28.44
C LEU A 764 -11.74 88.39 29.00
N LEU A 765 -10.47 88.17 28.68
CA LEU A 765 -9.38 89.04 29.16
C LEU A 765 -9.58 90.50 28.71
N GLN A 766 -10.08 90.72 27.49
CA GLN A 766 -10.40 92.04 27.00
C GLN A 766 -11.57 92.69 27.75
N ILE A 767 -12.68 91.95 27.93
CA ILE A 767 -13.87 92.45 28.65
C ILE A 767 -13.53 92.77 30.12
N LEU A 768 -12.71 91.94 30.77
CA LEU A 768 -12.29 92.18 32.15
C LEU A 768 -11.40 93.43 32.27
N ALA A 769 -10.52 93.67 31.30
CA ALA A 769 -9.70 94.87 31.25
C ALA A 769 -10.56 96.14 31.05
N GLU A 770 -11.53 96.12 30.14
CA GLU A 770 -12.45 97.25 29.88
C GLU A 770 -13.31 97.59 31.11
N ARG A 771 -13.67 96.59 31.92
CA ARG A 771 -14.49 96.74 33.13
C ARG A 771 -13.68 97.02 34.40
N ASN A 772 -12.35 97.17 34.30
CA ASN A 772 -11.43 97.35 35.43
C ASN A 772 -11.56 96.25 36.51
N ILE A 773 -11.79 95.00 36.09
CA ILE A 773 -11.91 93.86 37.01
C ILE A 773 -10.49 93.29 37.27
N PRO A 774 -9.96 93.37 38.50
CA PRO A 774 -8.61 92.91 38.80
C PRO A 774 -8.56 91.38 38.81
N LEU A 775 -7.65 90.80 38.03
CA LEU A 775 -7.39 89.35 37.99
C LEU A 775 -6.43 88.88 39.10
N SER A 776 -5.76 89.80 39.78
CA SER A 776 -4.81 89.51 40.86
C SER A 776 -4.92 90.51 41.99
N THR A 777 -4.71 90.06 43.23
CA THR A 777 -4.53 90.95 44.39
C THR A 777 -3.11 91.54 44.38
N PRO A 778 -2.95 92.84 44.67
CA PRO A 778 -1.66 93.38 45.08
C PRO A 778 -1.15 92.63 46.32
N THR A 779 0.15 92.33 46.37
CA THR A 779 0.77 91.70 47.54
C THR A 779 0.81 92.69 48.69
N ASP A 780 0.17 92.36 49.81
CA ASP A 780 0.21 93.17 51.02
C ASP A 780 1.49 92.83 51.81
N ILE A 781 2.41 93.80 51.92
CA ILE A 781 3.69 93.62 52.63
C ILE A 781 3.58 94.31 53.98
N HIS A 782 3.37 93.54 55.04
CA HIS A 782 3.38 94.04 56.41
C HIS A 782 4.82 94.13 56.93
N ILE A 783 5.42 95.33 56.86
CA ILE A 783 6.75 95.59 57.41
C ILE A 783 6.60 95.89 58.90
N THR A 784 6.86 94.92 59.76
CA THR A 784 6.98 95.13 61.20
C THR A 784 8.41 95.56 61.54
N ARG A 785 8.56 96.72 62.18
CA ARG A 785 9.85 97.12 62.77
C ARG A 785 10.13 96.26 64.00
N ASP A 786 11.35 95.72 64.09
CA ASP A 786 11.82 94.99 65.26
C ASP A 786 11.84 95.93 66.48
N PRO A 787 11.26 95.60 67.65
CA PRO A 787 11.13 96.53 68.78
C PRO A 787 12.43 96.96 69.50
N GLN A 788 13.62 96.66 68.96
CA GLN A 788 14.91 96.85 69.65
C GLN A 788 15.91 97.81 68.96
N GLU A 789 15.46 98.80 68.19
CA GLU A 789 16.29 99.96 67.80
C GLU A 789 15.56 101.30 67.90
#